data_AF-A0A933EI75-F1
#
_entry.id   AF-A0A933EI75-F1
#
_cell.length_a   1.000
_cell.length_b   1.000
_cell.length_c   1.000
_cell.angle_alpha   90.00
_cell.angle_beta   90.00
_cell.angle_gamma   90.00
#
_symmetry.space_group_name_H-M   'P 1'
#
loop_
_entity.id
_entity.type
_entity.pdbx_description
1 polymer ?
#
loop_
_entity_poly.entity_id
_entity_poly.type
_entity_poly.pdbx_seq_one_letter_code
_entity_poly.pdbx_strand_id
1 'polypeptide(L)'
;MIPLRLTLRNFMCYREPPEPLSFEGLHVACLCGPNGHGKSAILDAITWALWGECRADSADDLIHLGQTDMEVALDFQVGGDRYRVIRKRSKSRPGRRAGVTLLDLHVMSNGTPRSIGGNTVAETQRKIIDLLRLDYTTFTNSAYLAQGRADEFTRQPPAQRKEVLADILGLAHYDTLAERARDRARQREADARAREATLSQIDAEMTQRPAHEAEAQQARDALAAAEAAAQQAQARVTALHAQVSSLQARQGQAEDARRRRRQAQDEEARAARDAAERSRRIAAYDELLARQDAIERGYHELVDIRSAIEALARTRQQHDALEKDRIRLEGQVEAARQKLLAEHQQAERDIARLGPKAEAMPRLEGQAAQVRQQIAALQASEKELNAQREEAQTAAEQAARLQQENVQLKREMQELKEKIDRLEGQARCPICGTELGADRCAHIVQDYAAQGLQKKDHFRANEEQAAQLSQRLAALKRDIAQAEGKLAQEQQARYGRLAALQRDIEEGKRAADELAQALARLGDARQRLEAGDFAAEERRRLAQVAQARDALGYDPARHEAAQHRLDEMSPFEEQHRRLEEACQRLAEERAALQQAQEAAARWRAEGEAAAKAQADLEQELSLLPQLDQQLQKAQADYAEADRRRKDALSRLSAAQERLKRLDELAARREQEAQEMHAAQKEHTAYAELAEAFGKKGVQALLIETALPEIEAEANHLLGRMTDGRMSLSLETQREKKSGKGEAIETLDIRISDELGTRSYETFSGGEAFRINVALRIALSRLLARRAGAPLPTLFLDEGFGTQDAAGREKLVEVINAIADDFRLILVITHIDEMKEMFPARIEVQKTPEGSRWWLS
;
A
#
# COMPACT_ATOMS: atom_id res chain seq x y z
N MET A 1 -90.38 -7.15 42.49
CA MET A 1 -91.25 -7.27 41.32
C MET A 1 -92.71 -6.99 41.65
N ILE A 2 -93.18 -5.76 41.38
CA ILE A 2 -94.60 -5.41 41.38
C ILE A 2 -95.06 -5.46 39.91
N PRO A 3 -96.02 -6.31 39.50
CA PRO A 3 -96.55 -6.26 38.15
C PRO A 3 -97.35 -4.96 37.98
N LEU A 4 -97.19 -4.30 36.84
CA LEU A 4 -97.87 -3.04 36.51
C LEU A 4 -98.86 -3.24 35.36
N ARG A 5 -98.43 -3.91 34.29
CA ARG A 5 -99.26 -4.10 33.10
C ARG A 5 -98.88 -5.40 32.38
N LEU A 6 -99.88 -6.22 32.06
CA LEU A 6 -99.72 -7.47 31.32
C LEU A 6 -100.42 -7.40 29.97
N THR A 7 -99.67 -7.68 28.90
CA THR A 7 -100.16 -7.77 27.53
C THR A 7 -99.93 -9.17 27.00
N LEU A 8 -100.99 -9.79 26.47
CA LEU A 8 -100.95 -11.16 25.94
C LEU A 8 -101.31 -11.17 24.46
N ARG A 9 -100.60 -11.96 23.67
CA ARG A 9 -100.98 -12.33 22.30
C ARG A 9 -100.81 -13.83 22.11
N ASN A 10 -101.87 -14.48 21.66
CA ASN A 10 -101.97 -15.90 21.36
C ASN A 10 -101.46 -16.80 22.51
N PHE A 11 -101.73 -16.43 23.76
CA PHE A 11 -101.28 -17.16 24.95
C PHE A 11 -102.43 -17.97 25.57
N MET A 12 -102.31 -19.29 25.58
CA MET A 12 -103.28 -20.25 26.12
C MET A 12 -104.72 -19.94 25.66
N CYS A 13 -105.62 -19.55 26.58
CA CYS A 13 -107.02 -19.22 26.30
C CYS A 13 -107.23 -17.76 25.83
N TYR A 14 -106.17 -16.94 25.78
CA TYR A 14 -106.18 -15.55 25.35
C TYR A 14 -105.61 -15.43 23.94
N ARG A 15 -106.43 -15.00 22.97
CA ARG A 15 -105.98 -14.78 21.58
C ARG A 15 -105.41 -13.39 21.40
N GLU A 16 -106.23 -12.35 21.43
CA GLU A 16 -105.76 -10.96 21.47
C GLU A 16 -106.78 -10.17 22.29
N PRO A 17 -106.57 -10.04 23.62
CA PRO A 17 -107.38 -9.20 24.46
C PRO A 17 -107.28 -7.74 23.97
N PRO A 18 -108.42 -7.02 23.82
CA PRO A 18 -108.44 -5.69 23.24
C PRO A 18 -107.70 -4.66 24.11
N GLU A 19 -107.61 -4.90 25.43
CA GLU A 19 -106.94 -4.02 26.38
C GLU A 19 -105.98 -4.81 27.30
N PRO A 20 -104.76 -4.31 27.53
CA PRO A 20 -103.85 -4.90 28.52
C PRO A 20 -104.39 -4.86 29.94
N LEU A 21 -104.11 -5.90 30.73
CA LEU A 21 -104.50 -5.96 32.14
C LEU A 21 -103.60 -5.02 32.96
N SER A 22 -104.18 -3.98 33.55
CA SER A 22 -103.48 -3.07 34.46
C SER A 22 -103.57 -3.57 35.91
N PHE A 23 -102.44 -3.64 36.59
CA PHE A 23 -102.34 -3.87 38.02
C PHE A 23 -102.04 -2.58 38.79
N GLU A 24 -101.85 -1.45 38.09
CA GLU A 24 -101.57 -0.16 38.74
C GLU A 24 -102.74 0.24 39.66
N GLY A 25 -102.43 0.60 40.90
CA GLY A 25 -103.42 0.99 41.91
C GLY A 25 -104.07 -0.18 42.66
N LEU A 26 -103.82 -1.43 42.27
CA LEU A 26 -104.27 -2.60 43.01
C LEU A 26 -103.34 -2.90 44.18
N HIS A 27 -103.92 -3.13 45.36
CA HIS A 27 -103.17 -3.50 46.56
C HIS A 27 -103.59 -4.89 47.07
N VAL A 28 -104.89 -5.12 47.25
CA VAL A 28 -105.46 -6.46 47.47
C VAL A 28 -106.57 -6.66 46.44
N ALA A 29 -106.44 -7.65 45.57
CA ALA A 29 -107.39 -7.89 44.49
C ALA A 29 -107.72 -9.38 44.34
N CYS A 30 -108.93 -9.67 43.88
CA CYS A 30 -109.38 -11.02 43.59
C CYS A 30 -109.48 -11.25 42.07
N LEU A 31 -108.77 -12.23 41.53
CA LEU A 31 -108.95 -12.73 40.17
C LEU A 31 -110.01 -13.83 40.17
N CYS A 32 -111.17 -13.57 39.57
CA CYS A 32 -112.35 -14.39 39.74
C CYS A 32 -113.07 -14.71 38.42
N GLY A 33 -113.83 -15.81 38.42
CA GLY A 33 -114.50 -16.31 37.22
C GLY A 33 -114.66 -17.85 37.27
N PRO A 34 -115.54 -18.43 36.43
CA PRO A 34 -115.76 -19.88 36.40
C PRO A 34 -114.47 -20.69 36.14
N ASN A 35 -114.48 -21.97 36.50
CA ASN A 35 -113.36 -22.87 36.22
C ASN A 35 -113.16 -23.05 34.72
N GLY A 36 -111.89 -23.09 34.29
CA GLY A 36 -111.52 -23.23 32.88
C GLY A 36 -111.65 -21.95 32.03
N HIS A 37 -111.91 -20.79 32.63
CA HIS A 37 -112.01 -19.49 31.92
C HIS A 37 -110.68 -18.75 31.74
N GLY A 38 -109.56 -19.27 32.27
CA GLY A 38 -108.24 -18.67 32.03
C GLY A 38 -107.66 -17.79 33.14
N LYS A 39 -108.17 -17.88 34.37
CA LYS A 39 -107.62 -17.16 35.53
C LYS A 39 -106.15 -17.52 35.77
N SER A 40 -105.88 -18.81 35.91
CA SER A 40 -104.57 -19.40 36.12
C SER A 40 -103.58 -19.06 34.99
N ALA A 41 -104.07 -18.93 33.75
CA ALA A 41 -103.26 -18.55 32.60
C ALA A 41 -102.68 -17.11 32.70
N ILE A 42 -103.29 -16.21 33.47
CA ILE A 42 -102.72 -14.87 33.72
C ILE A 42 -101.44 -14.98 34.55
N LEU A 43 -101.42 -15.85 35.57
CA LEU A 43 -100.22 -16.08 36.36
C LEU A 43 -99.15 -16.82 35.56
N ASP A 44 -99.56 -17.85 34.80
CA ASP A 44 -98.62 -18.57 33.94
C ASP A 44 -97.97 -17.64 32.92
N ALA A 45 -98.68 -16.61 32.44
CA ALA A 45 -98.09 -15.58 31.60
C ALA A 45 -97.05 -14.73 32.36
N ILE A 46 -97.34 -14.29 33.58
CA ILE A 46 -96.37 -13.54 34.41
C ILE A 46 -95.12 -14.38 34.66
N THR A 47 -95.27 -15.64 35.09
CA THR A 47 -94.12 -16.51 35.38
C THR A 47 -93.33 -16.85 34.12
N TRP A 48 -94.02 -17.13 33.01
CA TRP A 48 -93.40 -17.35 31.72
C TRP A 48 -92.61 -16.13 31.26
N ALA A 49 -93.14 -14.91 31.41
CA ALA A 49 -92.45 -13.71 31.00
C ALA A 49 -91.11 -13.55 31.74
N LEU A 50 -91.13 -13.66 33.07
CA LEU A 50 -89.98 -13.41 33.94
C LEU A 50 -88.96 -14.56 33.92
N TRP A 51 -89.40 -15.81 34.09
CA TRP A 51 -88.50 -16.95 34.26
C TRP A 51 -88.43 -17.87 33.04
N GLY A 52 -89.39 -17.77 32.12
CA GLY A 52 -89.51 -18.76 31.04
C GLY A 52 -90.01 -20.11 31.52
N GLU A 53 -90.65 -20.14 32.68
CA GLU A 53 -91.17 -21.33 33.33
C GLU A 53 -92.61 -21.07 33.81
N CYS A 54 -93.45 -22.09 33.74
CA CYS A 54 -94.83 -22.06 34.20
C CYS A 54 -95.32 -23.51 34.42
N ARG A 55 -96.63 -23.71 34.62
CA ARG A 55 -97.20 -25.05 34.87
C ARG A 55 -97.24 -25.99 33.67
N ALA A 56 -97.08 -25.49 32.43
CA ALA A 56 -97.18 -26.32 31.23
C ALA A 56 -95.91 -27.15 30.98
N ASP A 57 -96.07 -28.37 30.48
CA ASP A 57 -94.96 -29.30 30.20
C ASP A 57 -94.07 -28.84 29.03
N SER A 58 -94.63 -28.10 28.07
CA SER A 58 -93.91 -27.55 26.93
C SER A 58 -94.27 -26.10 26.65
N ALA A 59 -93.27 -25.30 26.27
CA ALA A 59 -93.46 -23.92 25.84
C ALA A 59 -94.35 -23.78 24.58
N ASP A 60 -94.50 -24.83 23.78
CA ASP A 60 -95.35 -24.82 22.58
C ASP A 60 -96.84 -24.99 22.95
N ASP A 61 -97.14 -25.60 24.10
CA ASP A 61 -98.51 -25.79 24.62
C ASP A 61 -99.11 -24.48 25.15
N LEU A 62 -98.24 -23.49 25.39
CA LEU A 62 -98.63 -22.14 25.78
C LEU A 62 -99.23 -21.33 24.62
N ILE A 63 -99.04 -21.77 23.37
CA ILE A 63 -99.54 -21.07 22.19
C ILE A 63 -101.02 -21.41 21.99
N HIS A 64 -101.86 -20.39 21.87
CA HIS A 64 -103.30 -20.53 21.62
C HIS A 64 -103.57 -21.51 20.47
N LEU A 65 -104.56 -22.39 20.66
CA LEU A 65 -104.88 -23.43 19.69
C LEU A 65 -105.17 -22.81 18.31
N GLY A 66 -104.54 -23.34 17.27
CA GLY A 66 -104.63 -22.80 15.90
C GLY A 66 -103.68 -21.65 15.58
N GLN A 67 -102.86 -21.18 16.53
CA GLN A 67 -101.83 -20.16 16.30
C GLN A 67 -100.42 -20.77 16.21
N THR A 68 -99.49 -20.00 15.63
CA THR A 68 -98.09 -20.42 15.38
C THR A 68 -97.06 -19.70 16.24
N ASP A 69 -97.44 -18.57 16.85
CA ASP A 69 -96.61 -17.80 17.75
C ASP A 69 -97.44 -17.25 18.92
N MET A 70 -96.75 -16.82 19.97
CA MET A 70 -97.31 -16.11 21.11
C MET A 70 -96.32 -15.05 21.61
N GLU A 71 -96.85 -14.06 22.31
CA GLU A 71 -96.10 -13.00 22.95
C GLU A 71 -96.70 -12.67 24.30
N VAL A 72 -95.84 -12.57 25.31
CA VAL A 72 -96.20 -12.06 26.62
C VAL A 72 -95.29 -10.89 26.94
N ALA A 73 -95.88 -9.73 27.20
CA ALA A 73 -95.16 -8.55 27.66
C ALA A 73 -95.66 -8.17 29.06
N LEU A 74 -94.72 -8.03 30.00
CA LEU A 74 -94.99 -7.64 31.36
C LEU A 74 -94.17 -6.39 31.72
N ASP A 75 -94.88 -5.35 32.12
CA ASP A 75 -94.32 -4.19 32.78
C ASP A 75 -94.32 -4.44 34.28
N PHE A 76 -93.19 -4.21 34.94
CA PHE A 76 -93.05 -4.44 36.37
C PHE A 76 -92.09 -3.44 37.02
N GLN A 77 -92.15 -3.33 38.35
CA GLN A 77 -91.29 -2.44 39.14
C GLN A 77 -90.38 -3.21 40.10
N VAL A 78 -89.11 -2.81 40.20
CA VAL A 78 -88.12 -3.31 41.18
C VAL A 78 -87.25 -2.15 41.64
N GLY A 79 -87.05 -2.00 42.96
CA GLY A 79 -86.15 -0.97 43.49
C GLY A 79 -86.53 0.48 43.19
N GLY A 80 -87.78 0.74 42.78
CA GLY A 80 -88.25 2.06 42.34
C GLY A 80 -88.29 2.21 40.81
N ASP A 81 -87.47 1.48 40.08
CA ASP A 81 -87.37 1.55 38.62
C ASP A 81 -88.41 0.65 37.92
N ARG A 82 -88.91 1.12 36.76
CA ARG A 82 -89.87 0.39 35.91
C ARG A 82 -89.13 -0.37 34.81
N TYR A 83 -89.51 -1.62 34.57
CA TYR A 83 -88.93 -2.50 33.57
C TYR A 83 -90.02 -3.12 32.70
N ARG A 84 -89.65 -3.53 31.49
CA ARG A 84 -90.51 -4.28 30.56
C ARG A 84 -89.78 -5.53 30.10
N VAL A 85 -90.34 -6.70 30.38
CA VAL A 85 -89.90 -7.97 29.80
C VAL A 85 -90.86 -8.37 28.67
N ILE A 86 -90.31 -8.78 27.54
CA ILE A 86 -91.09 -9.30 26.41
C ILE A 86 -90.54 -10.68 26.08
N ARG A 87 -91.39 -11.70 26.17
CA ARG A 87 -91.04 -13.07 25.79
C ARG A 87 -91.94 -13.54 24.66
N LYS A 88 -91.32 -13.98 23.56
CA LYS A 88 -92.02 -14.54 22.40
C LYS A 88 -91.64 -15.99 22.20
N ARG A 89 -92.60 -16.80 21.78
CA ARG A 89 -92.38 -18.20 21.38
C ARG A 89 -93.03 -18.43 20.02
N SER A 90 -92.32 -19.09 19.12
CA SER A 90 -92.87 -19.54 17.84
C SER A 90 -92.66 -21.03 17.69
N LYS A 91 -93.71 -21.75 17.23
CA LYS A 91 -93.64 -23.18 16.92
C LYS A 91 -92.55 -23.46 15.89
N SER A 92 -92.08 -24.71 15.87
CA SER A 92 -91.15 -25.14 14.83
C SER A 92 -91.76 -24.98 13.45
N ARG A 93 -90.98 -24.44 12.50
CA ARG A 93 -91.34 -24.34 11.08
C ARG A 93 -90.75 -25.53 10.32
N PRO A 94 -91.30 -25.93 9.16
CA PRO A 94 -90.69 -26.95 8.31
C PRO A 94 -89.20 -26.65 8.06
N GLY A 95 -88.31 -27.56 8.46
CA GLY A 95 -86.85 -27.39 8.37
C GLY A 95 -86.11 -27.01 9.66
N ARG A 96 -86.80 -26.70 10.77
CA ARG A 96 -86.19 -26.60 12.11
C ARG A 96 -86.67 -27.74 13.01
N ARG A 97 -85.79 -28.21 13.90
CA ARG A 97 -86.10 -29.30 14.85
C ARG A 97 -86.84 -28.83 16.11
N ALA A 98 -86.80 -27.54 16.44
CA ALA A 98 -87.41 -26.97 17.65
C ALA A 98 -87.95 -25.54 17.43
N GLY A 99 -88.93 -25.14 18.24
CA GLY A 99 -89.45 -23.77 18.30
C GLY A 99 -88.39 -22.75 18.75
N VAL A 100 -88.64 -21.47 18.46
CA VAL A 100 -87.72 -20.36 18.77
C VAL A 100 -88.31 -19.52 19.91
N THR A 101 -87.47 -19.16 20.88
CA THR A 101 -87.83 -18.24 21.96
C THR A 101 -86.97 -16.98 21.86
N LEU A 102 -87.61 -15.81 21.96
CA LEU A 102 -86.97 -14.51 22.05
C LEU A 102 -87.29 -13.90 23.43
N LEU A 103 -86.30 -13.25 24.04
CA LEU A 103 -86.41 -12.66 25.36
C LEU A 103 -85.71 -11.29 25.36
N ASP A 104 -86.52 -10.24 25.50
CA ASP A 104 -86.05 -8.87 25.59
C ASP A 104 -86.35 -8.29 26.98
N LEU A 105 -85.38 -7.58 27.55
CA LEU A 105 -85.51 -6.87 28.82
C LEU A 105 -85.17 -5.40 28.61
N HIS A 106 -86.09 -4.52 29.01
CA HIS A 106 -85.94 -3.07 28.92
C HIS A 106 -86.08 -2.42 30.29
N VAL A 107 -85.31 -1.37 30.54
CA VAL A 107 -85.56 -0.42 31.62
C VAL A 107 -86.28 0.81 31.06
N MET A 108 -87.29 1.29 31.76
CA MET A 108 -88.08 2.46 31.38
C MET A 108 -87.46 3.71 32.01
N SER A 109 -86.63 4.44 31.26
CA SER A 109 -86.02 5.70 31.71
C SER A 109 -86.78 6.88 31.09
N ASN A 110 -87.36 7.75 31.91
CA ASN A 110 -88.17 8.91 31.46
C ASN A 110 -89.27 8.55 30.44
N GLY A 111 -89.90 7.38 30.60
CA GLY A 111 -90.94 6.88 29.69
C GLY A 111 -90.44 6.23 28.39
N THR A 112 -89.12 6.20 28.15
CA THR A 112 -88.52 5.53 26.98
C THR A 112 -87.92 4.16 27.33
N PRO A 113 -88.20 3.10 26.56
CA PRO A 113 -87.63 1.78 26.79
C PRO A 113 -86.17 1.70 26.30
N ARG A 114 -85.24 1.36 27.19
CA ARG A 114 -83.84 1.08 26.86
C ARG A 114 -83.54 -0.40 27.08
N SER A 115 -83.06 -1.11 26.06
CA SER A 115 -82.69 -2.52 26.19
C SER A 115 -81.48 -2.70 27.10
N ILE A 116 -81.59 -3.65 28.03
CA ILE A 116 -80.55 -4.03 29.00
C ILE A 116 -80.27 -5.54 28.99
N GLY A 117 -80.86 -6.28 28.05
CA GLY A 117 -80.66 -7.72 27.86
C GLY A 117 -79.21 -8.13 27.58
N GLY A 118 -78.93 -9.43 27.64
CA GLY A 118 -77.65 -10.02 27.19
C GLY A 118 -77.67 -10.34 25.69
N ASN A 119 -76.56 -10.91 25.21
CA ASN A 119 -76.43 -11.33 23.80
C ASN A 119 -77.18 -12.64 23.51
N THR A 120 -77.54 -13.40 24.55
CA THR A 120 -78.27 -14.66 24.46
C THR A 120 -79.46 -14.67 25.42
N VAL A 121 -80.44 -15.55 25.17
CA VAL A 121 -81.58 -15.75 26.08
C VAL A 121 -81.09 -16.13 27.49
N ALA A 122 -80.04 -16.96 27.60
CA ALA A 122 -79.49 -17.37 28.89
C ALA A 122 -78.84 -16.21 29.67
N GLU A 123 -78.09 -15.33 28.98
CA GLU A 123 -77.53 -14.13 29.61
C GLU A 123 -78.63 -13.14 30.04
N THR A 124 -79.64 -12.91 29.18
CA THR A 124 -80.79 -12.06 29.54
C THR A 124 -81.58 -12.66 30.70
N GLN A 125 -81.78 -13.99 30.72
CA GLN A 125 -82.44 -14.70 31.82
C GLN A 125 -81.70 -14.50 33.14
N ARG A 126 -80.37 -14.64 33.14
CA ARG A 126 -79.56 -14.41 34.34
C ARG A 126 -79.65 -12.96 34.83
N LYS A 127 -79.61 -11.98 33.93
CA LYS A 127 -79.86 -10.57 34.30
C LYS A 127 -81.24 -10.35 34.92
N ILE A 128 -82.28 -11.02 34.42
CA ILE A 128 -83.61 -10.96 35.04
C ILE A 128 -83.56 -11.57 36.44
N ILE A 129 -82.99 -12.75 36.62
CA ILE A 129 -82.87 -13.41 37.93
C ILE A 129 -82.07 -12.54 38.92
N ASP A 130 -80.94 -11.97 38.50
CA ASP A 130 -80.11 -11.08 39.32
C ASP A 130 -80.84 -9.78 39.70
N LEU A 131 -81.62 -9.21 38.76
CA LEU A 131 -82.44 -8.02 39.00
C LEU A 131 -83.56 -8.32 40.00
N LEU A 132 -84.22 -9.47 39.84
CA LEU A 132 -85.29 -9.91 40.73
C LEU A 132 -84.76 -10.39 42.09
N ARG A 133 -83.48 -10.81 42.15
CA ARG A 133 -82.86 -11.58 43.24
C ARG A 133 -83.67 -12.80 43.62
N LEU A 134 -84.36 -13.38 42.64
CA LEU A 134 -85.36 -14.41 42.84
C LEU A 134 -85.46 -15.26 41.57
N ASP A 135 -85.05 -16.51 41.65
CA ASP A 135 -85.25 -17.49 40.58
C ASP A 135 -86.66 -18.09 40.65
N TYR A 136 -86.99 -18.95 39.67
CA TYR A 136 -88.32 -19.54 39.57
C TYR A 136 -88.63 -20.43 40.77
N THR A 137 -87.70 -21.30 41.15
CA THR A 137 -87.85 -22.23 42.28
C THR A 137 -88.07 -21.46 43.59
N THR A 138 -87.30 -20.41 43.85
CA THR A 138 -87.46 -19.60 45.05
C THR A 138 -88.79 -18.85 45.01
N PHE A 139 -89.21 -18.31 43.85
CA PHE A 139 -90.53 -17.67 43.68
C PHE A 139 -91.69 -18.66 43.93
N THR A 140 -91.63 -19.86 43.36
CA THR A 140 -92.64 -20.93 43.53
C THR A 140 -92.59 -21.64 44.89
N ASN A 141 -91.57 -21.38 45.72
CA ASN A 141 -91.53 -21.82 47.12
C ASN A 141 -91.79 -20.69 48.13
N SER A 142 -91.75 -19.41 47.71
CA SER A 142 -92.02 -18.24 48.56
C SER A 142 -93.26 -17.45 48.13
N ALA A 143 -93.18 -16.64 47.06
CA ALA A 143 -94.18 -15.64 46.72
C ALA A 143 -95.43 -16.15 45.93
N TYR A 144 -95.42 -17.39 45.42
CA TYR A 144 -96.54 -17.92 44.61
C TYR A 144 -97.12 -19.27 45.05
N LEU A 145 -98.25 -19.26 45.75
CA LEU A 145 -99.01 -20.47 46.05
C LEU A 145 -99.81 -20.90 44.82
N ALA A 146 -99.30 -21.87 44.06
CA ALA A 146 -99.97 -22.40 42.87
C ALA A 146 -101.06 -23.42 43.23
N GLN A 147 -102.10 -23.50 42.39
CA GLN A 147 -103.20 -24.46 42.53
C GLN A 147 -102.67 -25.90 42.63
N GLY A 148 -103.02 -26.61 43.71
CA GLY A 148 -102.62 -28.00 43.95
C GLY A 148 -101.14 -28.21 44.30
N ARG A 149 -100.34 -27.13 44.44
CA ARG A 149 -98.92 -27.15 44.83
C ARG A 149 -98.62 -26.23 46.02
N ALA A 150 -99.61 -26.04 46.90
CA ALA A 150 -99.42 -25.25 48.11
C ALA A 150 -98.32 -25.84 49.01
N ASP A 151 -98.04 -27.13 48.88
CA ASP A 151 -97.12 -27.94 49.68
C ASP A 151 -95.75 -28.18 49.02
N GLU A 152 -95.40 -27.43 47.98
CA GLU A 152 -94.15 -27.59 47.21
C GLU A 152 -92.90 -27.55 48.13
N PHE A 153 -92.79 -26.54 48.99
CA PHE A 153 -91.65 -26.43 49.92
C PHE A 153 -91.71 -27.50 51.02
N THR A 154 -92.90 -27.76 51.57
CA THR A 154 -93.09 -28.69 52.69
C THR A 154 -92.97 -30.16 52.27
N ARG A 155 -93.12 -30.51 51.00
CA ARG A 155 -92.91 -31.88 50.48
C ARG A 155 -91.51 -32.17 49.94
N GLN A 156 -90.70 -31.15 49.65
CA GLN A 156 -89.33 -31.35 49.16
C GLN A 156 -88.49 -32.19 50.14
N PRO A 157 -87.56 -33.03 49.65
CA PRO A 157 -86.57 -33.69 50.49
C PRO A 157 -85.78 -32.66 51.32
N PRO A 158 -85.34 -33.00 52.55
CA PRO A 158 -84.72 -32.02 53.43
C PRO A 158 -83.48 -31.31 52.86
N ALA A 159 -82.68 -32.01 52.04
CA ALA A 159 -81.53 -31.40 51.37
C ALA A 159 -81.94 -30.31 50.36
N GLN A 160 -83.05 -30.50 49.63
CA GLN A 160 -83.58 -29.51 48.70
C GLN A 160 -84.20 -28.33 49.45
N ARG A 161 -84.91 -28.56 50.58
CA ARG A 161 -85.40 -27.45 51.42
C ARG A 161 -84.26 -26.59 51.95
N LYS A 162 -83.14 -27.21 52.36
CA LYS A 162 -81.94 -26.51 52.82
C LYS A 162 -81.25 -25.74 51.70
N GLU A 163 -81.22 -26.28 50.48
CA GLU A 163 -80.72 -25.59 49.28
C GLU A 163 -81.60 -24.37 48.94
N VAL A 164 -82.92 -24.51 48.92
CA VAL A 164 -83.85 -23.39 48.74
C VAL A 164 -83.63 -22.32 49.82
N LEU A 165 -83.42 -22.72 51.07
CA LEU A 165 -83.11 -21.76 52.14
C LEU A 165 -81.73 -21.10 51.95
N ALA A 166 -80.73 -21.82 51.46
CA ALA A 166 -79.42 -21.27 51.13
C ALA A 166 -79.48 -20.25 49.99
N ASP A 167 -80.32 -20.51 48.98
CA ASP A 167 -80.59 -19.60 47.87
C ASP A 167 -81.34 -18.35 48.34
N ILE A 168 -82.37 -18.52 49.19
CA ILE A 168 -83.08 -17.42 49.88
C ILE A 168 -82.10 -16.55 50.68
N LEU A 169 -81.12 -17.16 51.33
CA LEU A 169 -80.10 -16.49 52.13
C LEU A 169 -78.92 -15.96 51.30
N GLY A 170 -78.86 -16.22 49.99
CA GLY A 170 -77.82 -15.75 49.09
C GLY A 170 -76.44 -16.36 49.36
N LEU A 171 -76.37 -17.62 49.81
CA LEU A 171 -75.14 -18.23 50.31
C LEU A 171 -74.16 -18.70 49.21
N ALA A 172 -74.56 -18.67 47.93
CA ALA A 172 -73.73 -19.06 46.79
C ALA A 172 -72.39 -18.27 46.69
N HIS A 173 -72.32 -17.06 47.25
CA HIS A 173 -71.06 -16.30 47.31
C HIS A 173 -69.98 -17.02 48.14
N TYR A 174 -70.37 -17.71 49.21
CA TYR A 174 -69.44 -18.44 50.06
C TYR A 174 -68.87 -19.68 49.36
N ASP A 175 -69.63 -20.33 48.49
CA ASP A 175 -69.11 -21.41 47.63
C ASP A 175 -67.98 -20.90 46.72
N THR A 176 -68.16 -19.70 46.13
CA THR A 176 -67.13 -19.05 45.30
C THR A 176 -65.88 -18.72 46.11
N LEU A 177 -66.03 -18.22 47.34
CA LEU A 177 -64.91 -17.94 48.23
C LEU A 177 -64.18 -19.23 48.65
N ALA A 178 -64.92 -20.29 48.94
CA ALA A 178 -64.36 -21.59 49.28
C ALA A 178 -63.54 -22.18 48.12
N GLU A 179 -64.05 -22.13 46.89
CA GLU A 179 -63.32 -22.57 45.70
C GLU A 179 -62.04 -21.76 45.47
N ARG A 180 -62.12 -20.43 45.55
CA ARG A 180 -60.93 -19.56 45.42
C ARG A 180 -59.87 -19.87 46.48
N ALA A 181 -60.29 -20.13 47.72
CA ALA A 181 -59.39 -20.52 48.80
C ALA A 181 -58.73 -21.89 48.51
N ARG A 182 -59.48 -22.88 48.00
CA ARG A 182 -58.90 -24.19 47.59
C ARG A 182 -57.87 -24.03 46.48
N ASP A 183 -58.14 -23.22 45.47
CA ASP A 183 -57.21 -22.98 44.37
C ASP A 183 -55.93 -22.31 44.86
N ARG A 184 -56.05 -21.31 45.74
CA ARG A 184 -54.88 -20.66 46.36
C ARG A 184 -54.09 -21.62 47.24
N ALA A 185 -54.75 -22.46 48.03
CA ALA A 185 -54.08 -23.49 48.85
C ALA A 185 -53.27 -24.45 47.97
N ARG A 186 -53.86 -24.97 46.89
CA ARG A 186 -53.18 -25.85 45.92
C ARG A 186 -51.98 -25.18 45.26
N GLN A 187 -52.10 -23.90 44.87
CA GLN A 187 -50.99 -23.14 44.29
C GLN A 187 -49.82 -23.04 45.28
N ARG A 188 -50.10 -22.69 46.54
CA ARG A 188 -49.07 -22.55 47.57
C ARG A 188 -48.44 -23.88 47.98
N GLU A 189 -49.20 -24.97 47.94
CA GLU A 189 -48.65 -26.31 48.12
C GLU A 189 -47.66 -26.67 47.00
N ALA A 190 -48.01 -26.39 45.74
CA ALA A 190 -47.13 -26.62 44.60
C ALA A 190 -45.86 -25.76 44.66
N ASP A 191 -45.99 -24.48 45.03
CA ASP A 191 -44.85 -23.57 45.24
C ASP A 191 -43.90 -24.12 46.33
N ALA A 192 -44.44 -24.57 47.47
CA ALA A 192 -43.64 -25.13 48.55
C ALA A 192 -42.88 -26.40 48.11
N ARG A 193 -43.55 -27.32 47.41
CA ARG A 193 -42.92 -28.54 46.87
C ARG A 193 -41.82 -28.25 45.86
N ALA A 194 -42.01 -27.27 44.97
CA ALA A 194 -40.99 -26.89 43.99
C ALA A 194 -39.72 -26.32 44.66
N ARG A 195 -39.91 -25.55 45.72
CA ARG A 195 -38.80 -25.00 46.53
C ARG A 195 -38.09 -26.06 47.35
N GLU A 196 -38.83 -27.01 47.92
CA GLU A 196 -38.27 -28.17 48.60
C GLU A 196 -37.36 -29.00 47.66
N ALA A 197 -37.80 -29.22 46.41
CA ALA A 197 -36.96 -29.88 45.40
C ALA A 197 -35.69 -29.07 45.07
N THR A 198 -35.80 -27.74 44.98
CA THR A 198 -34.65 -26.84 44.75
C THR A 198 -33.67 -26.89 45.93
N LEU A 199 -34.16 -26.85 47.16
CA LEU A 199 -33.35 -26.98 48.38
C LEU A 199 -32.58 -28.30 48.41
N SER A 200 -33.23 -29.41 48.04
CA SER A 200 -32.59 -30.73 47.97
C SER A 200 -31.43 -30.77 46.95
N GLN A 201 -31.58 -30.10 45.80
CA GLN A 201 -30.49 -29.96 44.81
C GLN A 201 -29.32 -29.15 45.37
N ILE A 202 -29.62 -28.01 46.01
CA ILE A 202 -28.59 -27.16 46.64
C ILE A 202 -27.87 -27.92 47.74
N ASP A 203 -28.59 -28.67 48.60
CA ASP A 203 -28.02 -29.49 49.66
C ASP A 203 -27.07 -30.56 49.10
N ALA A 204 -27.44 -31.22 48.01
CA ALA A 204 -26.58 -32.20 47.35
C ALA A 204 -25.26 -31.59 46.85
N GLU A 205 -25.30 -30.39 46.26
CA GLU A 205 -24.09 -29.67 45.85
C GLU A 205 -23.24 -29.22 47.04
N MET A 206 -23.87 -28.76 48.12
CA MET A 206 -23.20 -28.34 49.36
C MET A 206 -22.40 -29.47 50.02
N THR A 207 -22.83 -30.73 49.86
CA THR A 207 -22.07 -31.91 50.33
C THR A 207 -20.66 -32.01 49.73
N GLN A 208 -20.41 -31.39 48.57
CA GLN A 208 -19.09 -31.41 47.92
C GLN A 208 -18.11 -30.36 48.49
N ARG A 209 -18.57 -29.44 49.34
CA ARG A 209 -17.73 -28.35 49.88
C ARG A 209 -16.42 -28.83 50.50
N PRO A 210 -16.39 -29.86 51.37
CA PRO A 210 -15.13 -30.34 51.96
C PRO A 210 -14.14 -30.87 50.92
N ALA A 211 -14.63 -31.45 49.82
CA ALA A 211 -13.79 -31.95 48.73
C ALA A 211 -13.11 -30.79 47.97
N HIS A 212 -13.86 -29.73 47.66
CA HIS A 212 -13.32 -28.53 47.00
C HIS A 212 -12.38 -27.74 47.93
N GLU A 213 -12.63 -27.72 49.24
CA GLU A 213 -11.72 -27.13 50.24
C GLU A 213 -10.39 -27.89 50.31
N ALA A 214 -10.43 -29.22 50.29
CA ALA A 214 -9.24 -30.06 50.23
C ALA A 214 -8.46 -29.87 48.92
N GLU A 215 -9.13 -29.78 47.77
CA GLU A 215 -8.51 -29.51 46.46
C GLU A 215 -7.83 -28.12 46.46
N ALA A 216 -8.50 -27.09 46.99
CA ALA A 216 -7.93 -25.77 47.13
C ALA A 216 -6.68 -25.78 48.03
N GLN A 217 -6.71 -26.50 49.15
CA GLN A 217 -5.55 -26.60 50.05
C GLN A 217 -4.38 -27.33 49.38
N GLN A 218 -4.62 -28.47 48.71
CA GLN A 218 -3.59 -29.17 47.95
C GLN A 218 -2.97 -28.30 46.85
N ALA A 219 -3.79 -27.52 46.15
CA ALA A 219 -3.32 -26.60 45.12
C ALA A 219 -2.49 -25.45 45.70
N ARG A 220 -2.85 -24.92 46.89
CA ARG A 220 -2.03 -23.93 47.62
C ARG A 220 -0.67 -24.49 48.00
N ASP A 221 -0.64 -25.67 48.59
CA ASP A 221 0.61 -26.31 49.03
C ASP A 221 1.52 -26.62 47.82
N ALA A 222 0.94 -27.10 46.72
CA ALA A 222 1.64 -27.32 45.47
C ALA A 222 2.18 -26.01 44.85
N LEU A 223 1.40 -24.92 44.93
CA LEU A 223 1.83 -23.61 44.45
C LEU A 223 3.02 -23.09 45.26
N ALA A 224 2.94 -23.13 46.60
CA ALA A 224 4.02 -22.69 47.47
C ALA A 224 5.31 -23.49 47.24
N ALA A 225 5.20 -24.81 47.07
CA ALA A 225 6.34 -25.67 46.74
C ALA A 225 6.95 -25.32 45.36
N ALA A 226 6.11 -25.10 44.35
CA ALA A 226 6.57 -24.74 43.00
C ALA A 226 7.18 -23.33 42.95
N GLU A 227 6.67 -22.38 43.72
CA GLU A 227 7.23 -21.03 43.85
C GLU A 227 8.62 -21.07 44.48
N ALA A 228 8.79 -21.81 45.58
CA ALA A 228 10.10 -21.99 46.22
C ALA A 228 11.11 -22.64 45.26
N ALA A 229 10.69 -23.69 44.53
CA ALA A 229 11.53 -24.35 43.54
C ALA A 229 11.91 -23.42 42.37
N ALA A 230 10.95 -22.62 41.87
CA ALA A 230 11.20 -21.66 40.80
C ALA A 230 12.16 -20.54 41.24
N GLN A 231 12.00 -20.01 42.46
CA GLN A 231 12.93 -19.01 43.01
C GLN A 231 14.35 -19.56 43.15
N GLN A 232 14.50 -20.78 43.68
CA GLN A 232 15.81 -21.43 43.82
C GLN A 232 16.47 -21.69 42.45
N ALA A 233 15.71 -22.19 41.47
CA ALA A 233 16.19 -22.42 40.12
C ALA A 233 16.58 -21.10 39.43
N GLN A 234 15.78 -20.04 39.58
CA GLN A 234 16.07 -18.72 39.03
C GLN A 234 17.34 -18.09 39.61
N ALA A 235 17.55 -18.21 40.92
CA ALA A 235 18.77 -17.76 41.58
C ALA A 235 20.01 -18.49 41.02
N ARG A 236 19.88 -19.81 40.78
CA ARG A 236 20.94 -20.62 40.16
C ARG A 236 21.24 -20.21 38.72
N VAL A 237 20.20 -19.96 37.91
CA VAL A 237 20.35 -19.44 36.53
C VAL A 237 21.10 -18.11 36.56
N THR A 238 20.70 -17.19 37.44
CA THR A 238 21.30 -15.86 37.55
C THR A 238 22.80 -15.95 37.91
N ALA A 239 23.13 -16.79 38.89
CA ALA A 239 24.52 -17.00 39.31
C ALA A 239 25.38 -17.61 38.19
N LEU A 240 24.89 -18.66 37.53
CA LEU A 240 25.61 -19.31 36.42
C LEU A 240 25.75 -18.39 35.21
N HIS A 241 24.71 -17.61 34.89
CA HIS A 241 24.76 -16.64 33.80
C HIS A 241 25.82 -15.55 34.03
N ALA A 242 25.94 -15.06 35.27
CA ALA A 242 26.99 -14.10 35.63
C ALA A 242 28.40 -14.70 35.47
N GLN A 243 28.59 -15.97 35.86
CA GLN A 243 29.87 -16.68 35.67
C GLN A 243 30.22 -16.88 34.19
N VAL A 244 29.25 -17.34 33.39
CA VAL A 244 29.41 -17.50 31.93
C VAL A 244 29.75 -16.16 31.27
N SER A 245 29.00 -15.10 31.59
CA SER A 245 29.24 -13.77 31.02
C SER A 245 30.61 -13.21 31.38
N SER A 246 31.08 -13.43 32.62
CA SER A 246 32.42 -13.04 33.05
C SER A 246 33.51 -13.78 32.27
N LEU A 247 33.35 -15.09 32.02
CA LEU A 247 34.32 -15.86 31.24
C LEU A 247 34.26 -15.52 29.74
N GLN A 248 33.08 -15.26 29.18
CA GLN A 248 32.94 -14.77 27.80
C GLN A 248 33.66 -13.44 27.58
N ALA A 249 33.63 -12.51 28.56
CA ALA A 249 34.40 -11.28 28.49
C ALA A 249 35.93 -11.54 28.48
N ARG A 250 36.39 -12.56 29.22
CA ARG A 250 37.79 -13.01 29.23
C ARG A 250 38.21 -13.71 27.94
N GLN A 251 37.28 -14.26 27.16
CA GLN A 251 37.55 -14.82 25.84
C GLN A 251 38.11 -13.76 24.88
N GLY A 252 37.53 -12.55 24.88
CA GLY A 252 38.05 -11.42 24.10
C GLY A 252 39.49 -11.04 24.50
N GLN A 253 39.77 -11.07 25.81
CA GLN A 253 41.13 -10.79 26.33
C GLN A 253 42.14 -11.86 25.91
N ALA A 254 41.74 -13.14 25.83
CA ALA A 254 42.60 -14.22 25.36
C ALA A 254 42.95 -14.07 23.87
N GLU A 255 41.99 -13.65 23.05
CA GLU A 255 42.21 -13.35 21.63
C GLU A 255 43.14 -12.15 21.43
N ASP A 256 43.00 -11.11 22.24
CA ASP A 256 43.93 -9.97 22.23
C ASP A 256 45.34 -10.37 22.65
N ALA A 257 45.49 -11.20 23.69
CA ALA A 257 46.78 -11.74 24.10
C ALA A 257 47.42 -12.58 22.99
N ARG A 258 46.64 -13.42 22.29
CA ARG A 258 47.08 -14.18 21.10
C ARG A 258 47.57 -13.26 19.98
N ARG A 259 46.84 -12.18 19.67
CA ARG A 259 47.23 -11.19 18.65
C ARG A 259 48.55 -10.50 19.02
N ARG A 260 48.68 -10.03 20.25
CA ARG A 260 49.91 -9.38 20.77
C ARG A 260 51.11 -10.32 20.72
N ARG A 261 50.94 -11.58 21.14
CA ARG A 261 51.99 -12.60 21.06
C ARG A 261 52.47 -12.79 19.62
N ARG A 262 51.56 -12.94 18.65
CA ARG A 262 51.92 -13.13 17.25
C ARG A 262 52.67 -11.92 16.68
N GLN A 263 52.19 -10.70 16.98
CA GLN A 263 52.86 -9.47 16.57
C GLN A 263 54.28 -9.39 17.15
N ALA A 264 54.45 -9.67 18.44
CA ALA A 264 55.75 -9.66 19.09
C ALA A 264 56.71 -10.71 18.49
N GLN A 265 56.21 -11.90 18.15
CA GLN A 265 57.01 -12.93 17.45
C GLN A 265 57.44 -12.50 16.04
N ASP A 266 56.56 -11.87 15.28
CA ASP A 266 56.88 -11.38 13.92
C ASP A 266 57.93 -10.26 13.96
N GLU A 267 57.82 -9.33 14.92
CA GLU A 267 58.79 -8.24 15.12
C GLU A 267 60.13 -8.74 15.70
N GLU A 268 60.12 -9.69 16.64
CA GLU A 268 61.34 -10.37 17.11
C GLU A 268 62.07 -11.02 15.92
N ALA A 269 61.36 -11.74 15.07
CA ALA A 269 61.95 -12.41 13.90
C ALA A 269 62.52 -11.42 12.87
N ARG A 270 61.96 -10.22 12.76
CA ARG A 270 62.51 -9.14 11.91
C ARG A 270 63.80 -8.57 12.53
N ALA A 271 63.77 -8.20 13.81
CA ALA A 271 64.92 -7.66 14.53
C ALA A 271 66.08 -8.67 14.59
N ALA A 272 65.79 -9.95 14.80
CA ALA A 272 66.79 -11.02 14.80
C ALA A 272 67.45 -11.23 13.43
N ARG A 273 66.68 -11.07 12.33
CA ARG A 273 67.24 -11.14 10.96
C ARG A 273 68.15 -9.95 10.67
N ASP A 274 67.75 -8.74 11.05
CA ASP A 274 68.58 -7.54 10.93
C ASP A 274 69.89 -7.68 11.73
N ALA A 275 69.80 -8.15 12.98
CA ALA A 275 70.97 -8.45 13.80
C ALA A 275 71.90 -9.49 13.14
N ALA A 276 71.36 -10.56 12.56
CA ALA A 276 72.16 -11.57 11.89
C ALA A 276 72.87 -11.01 10.63
N GLU A 277 72.20 -10.16 9.85
CA GLU A 277 72.78 -9.53 8.66
C GLU A 277 73.91 -8.56 9.04
N ARG A 278 73.69 -7.70 10.04
CA ARG A 278 74.69 -6.76 10.55
C ARG A 278 75.90 -7.49 11.13
N SER A 279 75.68 -8.57 11.89
CA SER A 279 76.76 -9.40 12.42
C SER A 279 77.64 -10.00 11.31
N ARG A 280 77.05 -10.42 10.17
CA ARG A 280 77.84 -10.90 9.02
C ARG A 280 78.66 -9.80 8.37
N ARG A 281 78.09 -8.59 8.22
CA ARG A 281 78.82 -7.43 7.65
C ARG A 281 79.99 -7.01 8.54
N ILE A 282 79.78 -6.95 9.85
CA ILE A 282 80.83 -6.66 10.83
C ILE A 282 81.96 -7.70 10.73
N ALA A 283 81.63 -8.99 10.66
CA ALA A 283 82.64 -10.04 10.52
C ALA A 283 83.48 -9.88 9.24
N ALA A 284 82.86 -9.49 8.12
CA ALA A 284 83.56 -9.22 6.87
C ALA A 284 84.46 -7.97 6.96
N TYR A 285 84.03 -6.92 7.65
CA TYR A 285 84.85 -5.73 7.91
C TYR A 285 86.02 -6.02 8.86
N ASP A 286 85.81 -6.81 9.92
CA ASP A 286 86.86 -7.23 10.84
C ASP A 286 87.92 -8.10 10.14
N GLU A 287 87.54 -8.95 9.17
CA GLU A 287 88.49 -9.71 8.36
C GLU A 287 89.34 -8.82 7.44
N LEU A 288 88.77 -7.77 6.86
CA LEU A 288 89.51 -6.79 6.05
C LEU A 288 90.51 -5.99 6.89
N LEU A 289 90.09 -5.53 8.08
CA LEU A 289 90.95 -4.83 9.03
C LEU A 289 92.12 -5.70 9.51
N ALA A 290 91.92 -7.00 9.69
CA ALA A 290 93.01 -7.92 10.05
C ALA A 290 94.11 -8.00 8.97
N ARG A 291 93.81 -7.60 7.73
CA ARG A 291 94.76 -7.57 6.60
C ARG A 291 95.22 -6.15 6.25
N GLN A 292 94.90 -5.15 7.07
CA GLN A 292 95.19 -3.73 6.84
C GLN A 292 96.65 -3.48 6.43
N ASP A 293 97.61 -3.90 7.26
CA ASP A 293 99.04 -3.66 7.00
C ASP A 293 99.55 -4.29 5.70
N ALA A 294 98.94 -5.40 5.25
CA ALA A 294 99.30 -6.05 4.00
C ALA A 294 98.70 -5.31 2.79
N ILE A 295 97.47 -4.81 2.91
CA ILE A 295 96.76 -4.08 1.86
C ILE A 295 97.40 -2.70 1.63
N GLU A 296 97.72 -1.98 2.71
CA GLU A 296 98.37 -0.66 2.63
C GLU A 296 99.77 -0.76 1.99
N ARG A 297 100.57 -1.78 2.36
CA ARG A 297 101.89 -2.01 1.75
C ARG A 297 101.82 -2.33 0.27
N GLY A 298 100.90 -3.22 -0.14
CA GLY A 298 100.70 -3.55 -1.56
C GLY A 298 100.22 -2.36 -2.40
N TYR A 299 99.38 -1.49 -1.82
CA TYR A 299 98.94 -0.26 -2.47
C TYR A 299 100.08 0.75 -2.64
N HIS A 300 100.94 0.94 -1.64
CA HIS A 300 102.10 1.82 -1.75
C HIS A 300 103.10 1.33 -2.82
N GLU A 301 103.38 0.03 -2.89
CA GLU A 301 104.26 -0.54 -3.92
C GLU A 301 103.68 -0.37 -5.35
N LEU A 302 102.35 -0.47 -5.49
CA LEU A 302 101.66 -0.18 -6.76
C LEU A 302 101.84 1.29 -7.20
N VAL A 303 101.76 2.24 -6.27
CA VAL A 303 101.97 3.67 -6.56
C VAL A 303 103.41 3.93 -7.04
N ASP A 304 104.40 3.32 -6.38
CA ASP A 304 105.81 3.46 -6.76
C ASP A 304 106.10 2.87 -8.16
N ILE A 305 105.55 1.70 -8.48
CA ILE A 305 105.68 1.06 -9.80
C ILE A 305 105.04 1.91 -10.91
N ARG A 306 103.86 2.52 -10.66
CA ARG A 306 103.22 3.45 -11.61
C ARG A 306 104.15 4.62 -11.95
N SER A 307 104.80 5.21 -10.94
CA SER A 307 105.73 6.34 -11.16
C SER A 307 106.95 5.96 -12.02
N ALA A 308 107.46 4.74 -11.86
CA ALA A 308 108.62 4.24 -12.61
C ALA A 308 108.29 3.97 -14.09
N ILE A 309 107.09 3.46 -14.38
CA ILE A 309 106.61 3.25 -15.77
C ILE A 309 106.46 4.59 -16.50
N GLU A 310 105.92 5.61 -15.83
CA GLU A 310 105.78 6.95 -16.43
C GLU A 310 107.12 7.59 -16.81
N ALA A 311 108.19 7.34 -16.04
CA ALA A 311 109.53 7.82 -16.37
C ALA A 311 110.10 7.11 -17.61
N LEU A 312 109.93 5.79 -17.71
CA LEU A 312 110.40 4.99 -18.86
C LEU A 312 109.64 5.30 -20.16
N ALA A 313 108.36 5.63 -20.07
CA ALA A 313 107.55 6.05 -21.21
C ALA A 313 108.05 7.36 -21.87
N ARG A 314 108.54 8.32 -21.08
CA ARG A 314 109.09 9.60 -21.59
C ARG A 314 110.37 9.40 -22.40
N THR A 315 111.26 8.52 -21.94
CA THR A 315 112.52 8.20 -22.64
C THR A 315 112.27 7.51 -23.98
N ARG A 316 111.26 6.63 -24.06
CA ARG A 316 110.83 5.99 -25.32
C ARG A 316 110.38 7.01 -26.37
N GLN A 317 109.57 7.99 -25.96
CA GLN A 317 109.02 9.00 -26.88
C GLN A 317 110.11 9.85 -27.54
N GLN A 318 111.18 10.18 -26.81
CA GLN A 318 112.31 10.95 -27.33
C GLN A 318 113.17 10.14 -28.31
N HIS A 319 113.35 8.85 -28.07
CA HIS A 319 114.05 7.94 -28.97
C HIS A 319 113.32 7.81 -30.33
N ASP A 320 112.01 7.61 -30.30
CA ASP A 320 111.21 7.41 -31.53
C ASP A 320 111.11 8.68 -32.40
N ALA A 321 111.24 9.88 -31.81
CA ALA A 321 111.25 11.14 -32.54
C ALA A 321 112.52 11.32 -33.39
N LEU A 322 113.69 10.99 -32.84
CA LEU A 322 114.97 11.11 -33.53
C LEU A 322 115.11 10.11 -34.68
N GLU A 323 114.55 8.90 -34.55
CA GLU A 323 114.57 7.89 -35.62
C GLU A 323 113.74 8.33 -36.85
N LYS A 324 112.63 9.05 -36.64
CA LYS A 324 111.82 9.61 -37.74
C LYS A 324 112.56 10.71 -38.51
N ASP A 325 113.32 11.56 -37.82
CA ASP A 325 114.10 12.63 -38.47
C ASP A 325 115.25 12.10 -39.32
N ARG A 326 115.86 10.98 -38.93
CA ARG A 326 116.90 10.28 -39.72
C ARG A 326 116.36 9.84 -41.09
N ILE A 327 115.22 9.14 -41.09
CA ILE A 327 114.58 8.60 -42.31
C ILE A 327 114.21 9.73 -43.28
N ARG A 328 113.71 10.87 -42.77
CA ARG A 328 113.35 12.03 -43.60
C ARG A 328 114.55 12.62 -44.36
N LEU A 329 115.69 12.78 -43.68
CA LEU A 329 116.90 13.39 -44.25
C LEU A 329 117.56 12.49 -45.31
N GLU A 330 117.50 11.16 -45.15
CA GLU A 330 117.95 10.20 -46.17
C GLU A 330 117.16 10.33 -47.48
N GLY A 331 115.84 10.53 -47.40
CA GLY A 331 115.00 10.71 -48.58
C GLY A 331 115.29 11.98 -49.40
N GLN A 332 115.71 13.07 -48.76
CA GLN A 332 115.99 14.34 -49.44
C GLN A 332 117.27 14.29 -50.28
N VAL A 333 118.28 13.54 -49.84
CA VAL A 333 119.56 13.38 -50.54
C VAL A 333 119.38 12.61 -51.86
N GLU A 334 118.53 11.58 -51.88
CA GLU A 334 118.31 10.76 -53.08
C GLU A 334 117.48 11.53 -54.14
N ALA A 335 116.56 12.39 -53.74
CA ALA A 335 115.75 13.20 -54.66
C ALA A 335 116.61 14.19 -55.48
N ALA A 336 117.63 14.81 -54.86
CA ALA A 336 118.54 15.73 -55.55
C ALA A 336 119.37 15.06 -56.65
N ARG A 337 119.72 13.78 -56.46
CA ARG A 337 120.47 12.97 -57.45
C ARG A 337 119.65 12.71 -58.71
N GLN A 338 118.37 12.35 -58.56
CA GLN A 338 117.49 12.01 -59.67
C GLN A 338 117.22 13.20 -60.61
N LYS A 339 117.19 14.43 -60.07
CA LYS A 339 116.98 15.65 -60.86
C LYS A 339 118.10 15.90 -61.88
N LEU A 340 119.36 15.72 -61.47
CA LEU A 340 120.53 15.95 -62.33
C LEU A 340 120.63 14.93 -63.49
N LEU A 341 120.19 13.68 -63.25
CA LEU A 341 120.13 12.64 -64.29
C LEU A 341 119.14 12.97 -65.41
N ALA A 342 118.03 13.63 -65.10
CA ALA A 342 117.01 14.02 -66.08
C ALA A 342 117.50 15.13 -67.03
N GLU A 343 118.29 16.09 -66.52
CA GLU A 343 118.84 17.20 -67.32
C GLU A 343 119.84 16.70 -68.39
N HIS A 344 120.63 15.67 -68.06
CA HIS A 344 121.54 15.02 -69.02
C HIS A 344 120.78 14.40 -70.21
N GLN A 345 119.71 13.64 -69.96
CA GLN A 345 118.97 12.93 -71.01
C GLN A 345 118.23 13.88 -71.97
N GLN A 346 117.80 15.05 -71.49
CA GLN A 346 117.09 16.02 -72.33
C GLN A 346 118.02 16.67 -73.37
N ALA A 347 119.26 17.00 -73.00
CA ALA A 347 120.22 17.62 -73.91
C ALA A 347 120.61 16.71 -75.10
N GLU A 348 120.65 15.38 -74.90
CA GLU A 348 120.93 14.42 -75.98
C GLU A 348 119.83 14.40 -77.06
N ARG A 349 118.57 14.58 -76.66
CA ARG A 349 117.42 14.56 -77.60
C ARG A 349 117.40 15.78 -78.52
N ASP A 350 117.78 16.96 -78.00
CA ASP A 350 117.75 18.21 -78.77
C ASP A 350 118.81 18.21 -79.90
N ILE A 351 119.97 17.57 -79.69
CA ILE A 351 121.03 17.41 -80.68
C ILE A 351 120.55 16.59 -81.89
N ALA A 352 119.84 15.48 -81.64
CA ALA A 352 119.34 14.60 -82.70
C ALA A 352 118.29 15.27 -83.61
N ARG A 353 117.52 16.23 -83.09
CA ARG A 353 116.44 16.91 -83.85
C ARG A 353 116.95 17.99 -84.80
N LEU A 354 117.98 18.75 -84.40
CA LEU A 354 118.39 19.98 -85.08
C LEU A 354 119.39 19.75 -86.23
N GLY A 355 120.17 18.66 -86.19
CA GLY A 355 121.19 18.34 -87.20
C GLY A 355 120.73 18.37 -88.67
N PRO A 356 119.64 17.68 -89.07
CA PRO A 356 119.23 17.59 -90.47
C PRO A 356 118.82 18.92 -91.11
N LYS A 357 118.33 19.88 -90.32
CA LYS A 357 117.86 21.18 -90.83
C LYS A 357 118.99 22.13 -91.20
N ALA A 358 120.14 22.04 -90.52
CA ALA A 358 121.32 22.84 -90.83
C ALA A 358 121.98 22.42 -92.16
N GLU A 359 121.89 21.14 -92.55
CA GLU A 359 122.56 20.60 -93.75
C GLU A 359 121.89 20.98 -95.09
N ALA A 360 120.59 21.32 -95.11
CA ALA A 360 119.83 21.60 -96.34
C ALA A 360 120.03 23.01 -96.93
N MET A 361 120.66 23.93 -96.18
CA MET A 361 120.78 25.36 -96.49
C MET A 361 121.44 25.70 -97.86
N PRO A 362 122.55 25.06 -98.30
CA PRO A 362 123.26 25.46 -99.53
C PRO A 362 122.42 25.27 -100.80
N ARG A 363 121.48 24.33 -100.79
CA ARG A 363 120.62 24.02 -101.95
C ARG A 363 119.57 25.11 -102.19
N LEU A 364 119.05 25.73 -101.13
CA LEU A 364 117.98 26.73 -101.19
C LEU A 364 118.50 28.08 -101.75
N GLU A 365 119.75 28.44 -101.44
CA GLU A 365 120.39 29.66 -101.93
C GLU A 365 120.52 29.67 -103.47
N GLY A 366 120.82 28.51 -104.08
CA GLY A 366 120.92 28.38 -105.54
C GLY A 366 119.61 28.65 -106.29
N GLN A 367 118.47 28.30 -105.72
CA GLN A 367 117.15 28.50 -106.37
C GLN A 367 116.70 29.97 -106.35
N ALA A 368 117.05 30.73 -105.31
CA ALA A 368 116.69 32.13 -105.18
C ALA A 368 117.37 33.02 -106.24
N ALA A 369 118.59 32.67 -106.65
CA ALA A 369 119.33 33.43 -107.67
C ALA A 369 118.63 33.42 -109.05
N GLN A 370 118.04 32.29 -109.44
CA GLN A 370 117.40 32.12 -110.75
C GLN A 370 116.13 32.97 -110.92
N VAL A 371 115.35 33.15 -109.85
CA VAL A 371 114.10 33.95 -109.87
C VAL A 371 114.39 35.43 -110.01
N ARG A 372 115.51 35.94 -109.45
CA ARG A 372 115.89 37.36 -109.57
C ARG A 372 116.14 37.78 -111.02
N GLN A 373 116.70 36.90 -111.84
CA GLN A 373 117.02 37.21 -113.23
C GLN A 373 115.77 37.42 -114.09
N GLN A 374 114.67 36.74 -113.76
CA GLN A 374 113.39 36.86 -114.47
C GLN A 374 112.65 38.17 -114.15
N ILE A 375 112.81 38.70 -112.93
CA ILE A 375 112.18 39.96 -112.52
C ILE A 375 112.73 41.15 -113.32
N ALA A 376 114.03 41.14 -113.65
CA ALA A 376 114.67 42.23 -114.40
C ALA A 376 114.08 42.44 -115.81
N ALA A 377 113.58 41.38 -116.46
CA ALA A 377 112.99 41.48 -117.80
C ALA A 377 111.64 42.24 -117.82
N LEU A 378 110.88 42.20 -116.73
CA LEU A 378 109.54 42.84 -116.63
C LEU A 378 109.60 44.37 -116.54
N GLN A 379 110.74 44.96 -116.18
CA GLN A 379 110.91 46.40 -116.03
C GLN A 379 110.98 47.16 -117.37
N ALA A 380 111.26 46.46 -118.49
CA ALA A 380 111.28 47.08 -119.81
C ALA A 380 109.86 47.42 -120.31
N SER A 381 108.89 46.53 -120.10
CA SER A 381 107.49 46.71 -120.52
C SER A 381 106.76 47.83 -119.75
N GLU A 382 107.23 48.20 -118.56
CA GLU A 382 106.65 49.28 -117.74
C GLU A 382 106.90 50.69 -118.33
N LYS A 383 108.02 50.86 -119.04
CA LYS A 383 108.37 52.18 -119.61
C LYS A 383 107.48 52.58 -120.78
N GLU A 384 107.06 51.63 -121.60
CA GLU A 384 106.24 51.87 -122.79
C GLU A 384 104.80 52.29 -122.42
N LEU A 385 104.29 51.76 -121.31
CA LEU A 385 102.96 52.07 -120.77
C LEU A 385 102.84 53.53 -120.26
N ASN A 386 103.92 54.09 -119.71
CA ASN A 386 103.89 55.46 -119.20
C ASN A 386 103.83 56.52 -120.31
N ALA A 387 104.40 56.26 -121.49
CA ALA A 387 104.32 57.19 -122.62
C ALA A 387 102.87 57.38 -123.11
N GLN A 388 102.07 56.32 -123.13
CA GLN A 388 100.65 56.39 -123.53
C GLN A 388 99.78 57.17 -122.53
N ARG A 389 100.15 57.16 -121.23
CA ARG A 389 99.42 57.88 -120.17
C ARG A 389 99.52 59.40 -120.33
N GLU A 390 100.68 59.94 -120.68
CA GLU A 390 100.86 61.38 -120.86
C GLU A 390 100.00 61.92 -122.02
N GLU A 391 99.90 61.15 -123.11
CA GLU A 391 99.08 61.53 -124.26
C GLU A 391 97.58 61.56 -123.91
N ALA A 392 97.10 60.61 -123.10
CA ALA A 392 95.73 60.58 -122.60
C ALA A 392 95.40 61.75 -121.65
N GLN A 393 96.35 62.20 -120.83
CA GLN A 393 96.13 63.31 -119.91
C GLN A 393 95.91 64.64 -120.64
N THR A 394 96.73 64.91 -121.65
CA THR A 394 96.70 66.17 -122.39
C THR A 394 95.35 66.39 -123.10
N ALA A 395 94.78 65.34 -123.66
CA ALA A 395 93.45 65.39 -124.29
C ALA A 395 92.31 65.56 -123.26
N ALA A 396 92.47 65.09 -122.02
CA ALA A 396 91.45 65.18 -120.98
C ALA A 396 91.27 66.62 -120.51
N GLU A 397 92.37 67.34 -120.36
CA GLU A 397 92.39 68.73 -119.89
C GLU A 397 91.67 69.67 -120.87
N GLN A 398 91.85 69.45 -122.18
CA GLN A 398 91.16 70.23 -123.20
C GLN A 398 89.64 69.98 -123.21
N ALA A 399 89.21 68.71 -123.04
CA ALA A 399 87.79 68.36 -122.97
C ALA A 399 87.11 68.92 -121.71
N ALA A 400 87.79 68.87 -120.56
CA ALA A 400 87.26 69.37 -119.30
C ALA A 400 87.01 70.88 -119.34
N ARG A 401 87.91 71.65 -119.98
CA ARG A 401 87.78 73.11 -120.07
C ARG A 401 86.50 73.53 -120.81
N LEU A 402 86.18 72.86 -121.92
CA LEU A 402 84.95 73.10 -122.68
C LEU A 402 83.69 72.68 -121.90
N GLN A 403 83.75 71.57 -121.14
CA GLN A 403 82.63 71.12 -120.32
C GLN A 403 82.34 72.04 -119.14
N GLN A 404 83.36 72.69 -118.56
CA GLN A 404 83.15 73.60 -117.43
C GLN A 404 82.39 74.86 -117.85
N GLU A 405 82.67 75.41 -119.04
CA GLU A 405 81.86 76.47 -119.63
C GLU A 405 80.40 76.03 -119.82
N ASN A 406 80.18 74.76 -120.16
CA ASN A 406 78.84 74.19 -120.32
C ASN A 406 78.08 73.99 -119.00
N VAL A 407 78.77 73.69 -117.90
CA VAL A 407 78.12 73.62 -116.58
C VAL A 407 77.61 75.00 -116.15
N GLN A 408 78.38 76.05 -116.41
CA GLN A 408 77.98 77.43 -116.11
C GLN A 408 76.68 77.77 -116.86
N LEU A 409 76.65 77.49 -118.16
CA LEU A 409 75.47 77.68 -119.01
C LEU A 409 74.27 76.85 -118.53
N LYS A 410 74.50 75.61 -118.05
CA LYS A 410 73.43 74.72 -117.56
C LYS A 410 72.84 75.13 -116.22
N ARG A 411 73.65 75.63 -115.28
CA ARG A 411 73.16 76.09 -113.98
C ARG A 411 72.21 77.27 -114.14
N GLU A 412 72.58 78.18 -115.02
CA GLU A 412 71.75 79.31 -115.39
C GLU A 412 70.45 78.85 -116.07
N MET A 413 70.47 77.73 -116.82
CA MET A 413 69.26 77.08 -117.33
C MET A 413 68.44 76.33 -116.26
N GLN A 414 69.03 75.81 -115.18
CA GLN A 414 68.34 74.96 -114.20
C GLN A 414 67.72 75.75 -113.05
N GLU A 415 68.33 76.84 -112.65
CA GLU A 415 67.68 77.79 -111.74
C GLU A 415 66.40 78.36 -112.36
N LEU A 416 66.31 78.36 -113.69
CA LEU A 416 65.07 78.66 -114.41
C LEU A 416 64.07 77.50 -114.30
N LYS A 417 64.50 76.23 -114.34
CA LYS A 417 63.62 75.04 -114.27
C LYS A 417 63.15 74.64 -112.86
N GLU A 418 63.96 74.73 -111.80
CA GLU A 418 63.51 74.35 -110.45
C GLU A 418 62.40 75.24 -109.91
N LYS A 419 62.41 76.48 -110.38
CA LYS A 419 61.38 77.43 -110.05
C LYS A 419 60.05 77.08 -110.75
N ILE A 420 60.08 76.23 -111.78
CA ILE A 420 58.90 75.63 -112.42
C ILE A 420 58.40 74.45 -111.58
N ASP A 421 59.28 73.51 -111.26
CA ASP A 421 58.88 72.18 -110.74
C ASP A 421 58.43 72.18 -109.27
N ARG A 422 58.90 73.11 -108.41
CA ARG A 422 58.50 73.18 -106.98
C ARG A 422 57.02 73.48 -106.76
N LEU A 423 56.36 73.72 -107.85
CA LEU A 423 55.02 74.18 -107.91
C LEU A 423 54.25 73.19 -108.76
N GLU A 424 54.38 71.86 -108.65
CA GLU A 424 53.52 70.94 -109.42
C GLU A 424 52.95 69.78 -108.59
N GLY A 425 51.60 69.66 -108.60
CA GLY A 425 50.81 68.49 -108.19
C GLY A 425 50.74 68.15 -106.70
N GLN A 426 51.56 68.79 -105.86
CA GLN A 426 51.63 68.40 -104.47
C GLN A 426 50.44 68.85 -103.65
N ALA A 427 49.79 67.81 -103.10
CA ALA A 427 48.68 67.85 -102.15
C ALA A 427 49.10 68.30 -100.73
N ARG A 428 50.40 68.54 -100.45
CA ARG A 428 50.98 68.84 -99.12
C ARG A 428 52.41 69.38 -99.27
N CYS A 429 52.74 70.50 -98.65
CA CYS A 429 53.96 71.28 -98.90
C CYS A 429 55.23 70.53 -98.46
N PRO A 430 56.26 70.43 -99.32
CA PRO A 430 57.43 69.64 -99.04
C PRO A 430 58.48 70.38 -98.20
N ILE A 431 58.37 71.70 -98.02
CA ILE A 431 59.31 72.49 -97.20
C ILE A 431 58.75 72.72 -95.78
N CYS A 432 57.43 72.66 -95.57
CA CYS A 432 56.81 72.99 -94.27
C CYS A 432 55.63 72.11 -93.77
N GLY A 433 55.16 71.10 -94.53
CA GLY A 433 54.37 69.96 -93.98
C GLY A 433 52.82 70.04 -93.97
N THR A 434 52.19 71.11 -94.45
CA THR A 434 50.71 71.29 -94.45
C THR A 434 50.05 70.90 -95.79
N GLU A 435 48.82 70.34 -95.80
CA GLU A 435 48.11 69.86 -97.01
C GLU A 435 47.73 71.03 -97.95
N LEU A 436 48.07 70.97 -99.25
CA LEU A 436 47.94 71.97 -100.33
C LEU A 436 47.25 71.40 -101.59
N GLY A 437 46.14 71.93 -102.12
CA GLY A 437 45.57 71.52 -103.44
C GLY A 437 46.23 72.19 -104.68
N ALA A 438 45.83 71.82 -105.91
CA ALA A 438 46.68 71.83 -107.13
C ALA A 438 46.83 73.12 -108.01
N ASP A 439 46.06 74.20 -107.88
CA ASP A 439 45.97 75.25 -108.93
C ASP A 439 47.07 76.33 -108.96
N ARG A 440 47.75 76.61 -107.85
CA ARG A 440 48.62 77.80 -107.72
C ARG A 440 50.01 77.69 -108.36
N CYS A 441 50.13 76.79 -109.29
CA CYS A 441 51.34 76.09 -109.63
C CYS A 441 51.80 76.39 -111.08
N ALA A 442 50.86 76.78 -111.94
CA ALA A 442 51.05 76.77 -113.40
C ALA A 442 51.64 78.05 -114.05
N HIS A 443 51.56 79.24 -113.45
CA HIS A 443 51.91 80.50 -114.17
C HIS A 443 53.41 80.87 -114.16
N ILE A 444 54.14 80.53 -113.09
CA ILE A 444 55.59 80.82 -112.92
C ILE A 444 56.45 80.02 -113.93
N VAL A 445 55.81 79.14 -114.68
CA VAL A 445 56.41 78.17 -115.56
C VAL A 445 56.88 78.77 -116.90
N GLN A 446 56.20 79.80 -117.41
CA GLN A 446 56.30 80.16 -118.83
C GLN A 446 57.48 81.09 -119.20
N ASP A 447 57.79 82.11 -118.39
CA ASP A 447 58.88 83.07 -118.69
C ASP A 447 60.28 82.44 -118.65
N TYR A 448 60.47 81.47 -117.76
CA TYR A 448 61.70 80.70 -117.62
C TYR A 448 62.05 79.86 -118.87
N ALA A 449 61.17 79.82 -119.88
CA ALA A 449 61.37 79.06 -121.10
C ALA A 449 62.24 79.78 -122.17
N ALA A 450 62.08 81.10 -122.39
CA ALA A 450 62.70 81.79 -123.54
C ALA A 450 64.22 82.02 -123.40
N GLN A 451 64.69 82.46 -122.22
CA GLN A 451 66.12 82.63 -121.92
C GLN A 451 66.90 81.31 -121.99
N GLY A 452 66.21 80.19 -121.78
CA GLY A 452 66.79 78.87 -121.96
C GLY A 452 67.24 78.61 -123.40
N LEU A 453 66.68 79.28 -124.42
CA LEU A 453 66.94 78.93 -125.82
C LEU A 453 68.29 79.46 -126.34
N GLN A 454 68.71 80.68 -126.00
CA GLN A 454 69.98 81.25 -126.50
C GLN A 454 71.22 80.58 -125.86
N LYS A 455 71.15 80.27 -124.56
CA LYS A 455 72.21 79.51 -123.85
C LYS A 455 72.34 78.07 -124.36
N LYS A 456 71.28 77.54 -124.96
CA LYS A 456 71.25 76.20 -125.54
C LYS A 456 72.07 76.09 -126.83
N ASP A 457 72.13 77.13 -127.66
CA ASP A 457 72.91 77.07 -128.91
C ASP A 457 74.42 77.13 -128.67
N HIS A 458 74.88 77.98 -127.73
CA HIS A 458 76.29 78.01 -127.33
C HIS A 458 76.71 76.71 -126.60
N PHE A 459 75.79 76.14 -125.83
CA PHE A 459 75.99 74.86 -125.18
C PHE A 459 76.24 73.73 -126.18
N ARG A 460 75.49 73.72 -127.30
CA ARG A 460 75.60 72.71 -128.36
C ARG A 460 76.96 72.71 -129.07
N ALA A 461 77.53 73.88 -129.39
CA ALA A 461 78.85 73.94 -130.05
C ALA A 461 79.97 73.40 -129.15
N ASN A 462 79.96 73.78 -127.86
CA ASN A 462 80.90 73.25 -126.86
C ASN A 462 80.69 71.75 -126.62
N GLU A 463 79.46 71.25 -126.75
CA GLU A 463 79.15 69.82 -126.61
C GLU A 463 79.76 69.00 -127.74
N GLU A 464 79.74 69.51 -128.98
CA GLU A 464 80.22 68.80 -130.16
C GLU A 464 81.77 68.63 -130.16
N GLN A 465 82.53 69.68 -129.83
CA GLN A 465 83.99 69.56 -129.68
C GLN A 465 84.41 68.73 -128.46
N ALA A 466 83.72 68.89 -127.32
CA ALA A 466 84.01 68.08 -126.14
C ALA A 466 83.70 66.60 -126.38
N ALA A 467 82.69 66.28 -127.20
CA ALA A 467 82.38 64.90 -127.58
C ALA A 467 83.51 64.26 -128.41
N GLN A 468 84.06 64.96 -129.42
CA GLN A 468 85.17 64.41 -130.21
C GLN A 468 86.42 64.11 -129.36
N LEU A 469 86.80 65.03 -128.46
CA LEU A 469 87.92 64.83 -127.54
C LEU A 469 87.64 63.70 -126.53
N SER A 470 86.42 63.62 -126.01
CA SER A 470 86.02 62.55 -125.09
C SER A 470 86.06 61.17 -125.75
N GLN A 471 85.70 61.08 -127.03
CA GLN A 471 85.72 59.81 -127.76
C GLN A 471 87.15 59.30 -127.98
N ARG A 472 88.10 60.18 -128.29
CA ARG A 472 89.53 59.84 -128.39
C ARG A 472 90.13 59.46 -127.03
N LEU A 473 89.72 60.15 -125.95
CA LEU A 473 90.11 59.83 -124.59
C LEU A 473 89.68 58.42 -124.15
N ALA A 474 88.48 58.01 -124.53
CA ALA A 474 87.92 56.71 -124.17
C ALA A 474 88.59 55.54 -124.91
N ALA A 475 89.20 55.79 -126.08
CA ALA A 475 90.02 54.81 -126.77
C ALA A 475 91.37 54.63 -126.04
N LEU A 476 92.12 55.71 -125.83
CA LEU A 476 93.42 55.69 -125.13
C LEU A 476 93.32 55.10 -123.72
N LYS A 477 92.29 55.47 -122.94
CA LYS A 477 92.09 54.93 -121.59
C LYS A 477 91.85 53.41 -121.56
N ARG A 478 91.23 52.83 -122.60
CA ARG A 478 91.00 51.38 -122.66
C ARG A 478 92.28 50.61 -122.91
N ASP A 479 93.11 51.06 -123.84
CA ASP A 479 94.35 50.37 -124.19
C ASP A 479 95.34 50.37 -123.01
N ILE A 480 95.47 51.50 -122.31
CA ILE A 480 96.30 51.64 -121.10
C ILE A 480 95.85 50.66 -120.01
N ALA A 481 94.55 50.61 -119.70
CA ALA A 481 94.03 49.76 -118.63
C ALA A 481 94.27 48.26 -118.91
N GLN A 482 94.20 47.83 -120.18
CA GLN A 482 94.43 46.42 -120.52
C GLN A 482 95.91 46.02 -120.35
N ALA A 483 96.84 46.90 -120.70
CA ALA A 483 98.27 46.63 -120.56
C ALA A 483 98.76 46.72 -119.10
N GLU A 484 98.20 47.62 -118.29
CA GLU A 484 98.45 47.71 -116.83
C GLU A 484 98.11 46.41 -116.11
N GLY A 485 96.96 45.81 -116.43
CA GLY A 485 96.51 44.58 -115.79
C GLY A 485 97.45 43.39 -115.99
N LYS A 486 97.97 43.21 -117.22
CA LYS A 486 98.89 42.09 -117.52
C LYS A 486 100.23 42.25 -116.80
N LEU A 487 100.81 43.44 -116.81
CA LEU A 487 102.13 43.69 -116.21
C LEU A 487 102.12 43.46 -114.68
N ALA A 488 101.09 43.97 -113.99
CA ALA A 488 100.97 43.79 -112.55
C ALA A 488 100.89 42.31 -112.13
N GLN A 489 100.18 41.50 -112.92
CA GLN A 489 99.98 40.07 -112.63
C GLN A 489 101.30 39.28 -112.72
N GLU A 490 102.12 39.55 -113.74
CA GLU A 490 103.41 38.87 -113.90
C GLU A 490 104.45 39.32 -112.87
N GLN A 491 104.46 40.60 -112.50
CA GLN A 491 105.34 41.11 -111.44
C GLN A 491 105.05 40.44 -110.10
N GLN A 492 103.77 40.35 -109.69
CA GLN A 492 103.39 39.78 -108.40
C GLN A 492 103.80 38.30 -108.26
N ALA A 493 103.66 37.50 -109.32
CA ALA A 493 104.01 36.08 -109.30
C ALA A 493 105.51 35.84 -109.05
N ARG A 494 106.39 36.64 -109.66
CA ARG A 494 107.85 36.45 -109.55
C ARG A 494 108.40 36.96 -108.22
N TYR A 495 107.95 38.11 -107.75
CA TYR A 495 108.34 38.64 -106.43
C TYR A 495 107.89 37.72 -105.28
N GLY A 496 106.69 37.13 -105.36
CA GLY A 496 106.20 36.20 -104.35
C GLY A 496 107.07 34.95 -104.19
N ARG A 497 107.56 34.38 -105.29
CA ARG A 497 108.40 33.17 -105.25
C ARG A 497 109.77 33.43 -104.64
N LEU A 498 110.35 34.61 -104.88
CA LEU A 498 111.65 34.97 -104.29
C LEU A 498 111.56 35.10 -102.77
N ALA A 499 110.48 35.69 -102.25
CA ALA A 499 110.28 35.88 -100.81
C ALA A 499 110.12 34.54 -100.06
N ALA A 500 109.50 33.53 -100.67
CA ALA A 500 109.37 32.21 -100.05
C ALA A 500 110.74 31.54 -99.82
N LEU A 501 111.60 31.53 -100.84
CA LEU A 501 112.93 30.91 -100.75
C LEU A 501 113.84 31.61 -99.73
N GLN A 502 113.69 32.91 -99.52
CA GLN A 502 114.47 33.64 -98.51
C GLN A 502 114.10 33.25 -97.08
N ARG A 503 112.84 32.90 -96.80
CA ARG A 503 112.42 32.47 -95.45
C ARG A 503 113.02 31.13 -95.06
N ASP A 504 113.05 30.17 -95.97
CA ASP A 504 113.55 28.82 -95.69
C ASP A 504 115.06 28.82 -95.41
N ILE A 505 115.81 29.73 -96.04
CA ILE A 505 117.24 29.94 -95.76
C ILE A 505 117.46 30.49 -94.35
N GLU A 506 116.62 31.42 -93.90
CA GLU A 506 116.68 32.00 -92.55
C GLU A 506 116.42 30.94 -91.46
N GLU A 507 115.51 30.00 -91.72
CA GLU A 507 115.16 28.92 -90.81
C GLU A 507 116.29 27.91 -90.65
N GLY A 508 117.01 27.60 -91.74
CA GLY A 508 118.22 26.77 -91.71
C GLY A 508 119.34 27.35 -90.86
N LYS A 509 119.52 28.68 -90.87
CA LYS A 509 120.53 29.37 -90.04
C LYS A 509 120.23 29.24 -88.54
N ARG A 510 118.98 29.44 -88.12
CA ARG A 510 118.58 29.34 -86.70
C ARG A 510 118.79 27.94 -86.12
N ALA A 511 118.51 26.90 -86.91
CA ALA A 511 118.70 25.52 -86.47
C ALA A 511 120.17 25.19 -86.16
N ALA A 512 121.12 25.84 -86.85
CA ALA A 512 122.55 25.67 -86.59
C ALA A 512 122.98 26.28 -85.24
N ASP A 513 122.44 27.45 -84.88
CA ASP A 513 122.77 28.13 -83.61
C ASP A 513 122.22 27.36 -82.39
N GLU A 514 121.00 26.84 -82.47
CA GLU A 514 120.37 26.08 -81.37
C GLU A 514 121.09 24.74 -81.09
N LEU A 515 121.64 24.11 -82.13
CA LEU A 515 122.41 22.86 -81.98
C LEU A 515 123.67 23.07 -81.14
N ALA A 516 124.34 24.21 -81.27
CA ALA A 516 125.53 24.53 -80.49
C ALA A 516 125.24 24.66 -78.98
N GLN A 517 124.07 25.20 -78.62
CA GLN A 517 123.68 25.38 -77.21
C GLN A 517 123.29 24.06 -76.51
N ALA A 518 122.72 23.10 -77.25
CA ALA A 518 122.38 21.79 -76.70
C ALA A 518 123.63 20.97 -76.32
N LEU A 519 124.70 21.07 -77.12
CA LEU A 519 125.99 20.44 -76.84
C LEU A 519 126.64 20.96 -75.54
N ALA A 520 126.51 22.25 -75.23
CA ALA A 520 127.07 22.83 -74.01
C ALA A 520 126.37 22.34 -72.73
N ARG A 521 125.05 22.20 -72.75
CA ARG A 521 124.26 21.73 -71.58
C ARG A 521 124.57 20.28 -71.20
N LEU A 522 124.82 19.42 -72.20
CA LEU A 522 125.20 18.03 -71.97
C LEU A 522 126.53 17.91 -71.21
N GLY A 523 127.48 18.82 -71.46
CA GLY A 523 128.76 18.85 -70.76
C GLY A 523 128.66 19.15 -69.26
N ASP A 524 127.85 20.15 -68.88
CA ASP A 524 127.70 20.59 -67.48
C ASP A 524 127.01 19.55 -66.58
N ALA A 525 125.91 18.96 -67.06
CA ALA A 525 125.16 17.95 -66.31
C ALA A 525 126.00 16.70 -65.99
N ARG A 526 126.91 16.32 -66.91
CA ARG A 526 127.80 15.17 -66.73
C ARG A 526 128.85 15.41 -65.63
N GLN A 527 129.43 16.61 -65.57
CA GLN A 527 130.46 16.94 -64.58
C GLN A 527 129.94 16.94 -63.13
N ARG A 528 128.73 17.45 -62.90
CA ARG A 528 128.15 17.52 -61.54
C ARG A 528 127.71 16.16 -60.99
N LEU A 529 127.34 15.21 -61.86
CA LEU A 529 127.02 13.83 -61.46
C LEU A 529 128.27 13.05 -61.04
N GLU A 530 129.41 13.25 -61.73
CA GLU A 530 130.67 12.56 -61.42
C GLU A 530 131.35 13.11 -60.15
N ALA A 531 131.22 14.40 -59.84
CA ALA A 531 131.80 15.02 -58.64
C ALA A 531 131.01 14.76 -57.34
N GLY A 532 129.75 14.30 -57.43
CA GLY A 532 128.90 14.12 -56.25
C GLY A 532 128.46 15.43 -55.58
N ASP A 533 128.60 16.56 -56.28
CA ASP A 533 128.28 17.91 -55.80
C ASP A 533 126.75 18.19 -55.82
N PHE A 534 126.01 17.46 -54.98
CA PHE A 534 124.58 17.67 -54.72
C PHE A 534 124.19 17.31 -53.27
N ALA A 535 123.18 18.02 -52.70
CA ALA A 535 122.62 17.78 -51.36
C ALA A 535 123.63 17.72 -50.18
N ALA A 536 124.49 18.74 -50.06
CA ALA A 536 125.54 18.78 -49.04
C ALA A 536 125.05 19.09 -47.61
N GLU A 537 123.97 19.85 -47.45
CA GLU A 537 123.48 20.29 -46.13
C GLU A 537 122.69 19.18 -45.41
N GLU A 538 121.89 18.42 -46.15
CA GLU A 538 121.08 17.31 -45.68
C GLU A 538 121.94 16.15 -45.17
N ARG A 539 123.06 15.86 -45.84
CA ARG A 539 124.05 14.85 -45.40
C ARG A 539 124.71 15.21 -44.07
N ARG A 540 124.90 16.50 -43.77
CA ARG A 540 125.50 16.98 -42.52
C ARG A 540 124.53 16.83 -41.33
N ARG A 541 123.26 17.16 -41.54
CA ARG A 541 122.20 17.02 -40.51
C ARG A 541 121.92 15.55 -40.19
N LEU A 542 121.99 14.66 -41.18
CA LEU A 542 121.82 13.22 -40.98
C LEU A 542 122.85 12.65 -39.98
N ALA A 543 124.11 13.09 -40.06
CA ALA A 543 125.14 12.68 -39.13
C ALA A 543 124.90 13.15 -37.67
N GLN A 544 124.32 14.34 -37.48
CA GLN A 544 124.00 14.88 -36.15
C GLN A 544 122.82 14.15 -35.48
N VAL A 545 121.78 13.81 -36.26
CA VAL A 545 120.61 13.08 -35.75
C VAL A 545 121.00 11.65 -35.32
N ALA A 546 121.88 10.99 -36.06
CA ALA A 546 122.38 9.67 -35.69
C ALA A 546 123.11 9.67 -34.34
N GLN A 547 123.92 10.70 -34.07
CA GLN A 547 124.69 10.81 -32.81
C GLN A 547 123.79 11.11 -31.60
N ALA A 548 122.71 11.90 -31.77
CA ALA A 548 121.78 12.24 -30.69
C ALA A 548 120.91 11.05 -30.24
N ARG A 549 120.55 10.15 -31.16
CA ARG A 549 119.77 8.94 -30.85
C ARG A 549 120.55 7.98 -29.95
N ASP A 550 121.82 7.73 -30.28
CA ASP A 550 122.64 6.75 -29.57
C ASP A 550 122.97 7.17 -28.13
N ALA A 551 122.89 8.47 -27.82
CA ALA A 551 123.07 9.01 -26.46
C ALA A 551 121.89 8.74 -25.50
N LEU A 552 120.69 8.38 -25.99
CA LEU A 552 119.48 8.22 -25.17
C LEU A 552 119.38 6.89 -24.41
N GLY A 553 120.15 5.85 -24.79
CA GLY A 553 120.29 4.60 -24.01
C GLY A 553 118.99 3.87 -23.65
N TYR A 554 117.94 3.98 -24.47
CA TYR A 554 116.64 3.35 -24.22
C TYR A 554 116.71 1.82 -24.35
N ASP A 555 116.36 1.09 -23.28
CA ASP A 555 116.31 -0.37 -23.22
C ASP A 555 114.84 -0.87 -23.14
N PRO A 556 114.32 -1.52 -24.20
CA PRO A 556 112.96 -2.05 -24.24
C PRO A 556 112.64 -3.07 -23.13
N ALA A 557 113.63 -3.85 -22.66
CA ALA A 557 113.39 -4.94 -21.70
C ALA A 557 113.07 -4.43 -20.28
N ARG A 558 113.60 -3.26 -19.89
CA ARG A 558 113.31 -2.64 -18.59
C ARG A 558 111.88 -2.10 -18.49
N HIS A 559 111.30 -1.69 -19.62
CA HIS A 559 109.92 -1.19 -19.67
C HIS A 559 108.91 -2.33 -19.50
N GLU A 560 109.14 -3.46 -20.15
CA GLU A 560 108.24 -4.63 -20.10
C GLU A 560 108.20 -5.28 -18.71
N ALA A 561 109.33 -5.36 -18.01
CA ALA A 561 109.40 -5.86 -16.63
C ALA A 561 108.62 -4.99 -15.62
N ALA A 562 108.57 -3.67 -15.82
CA ALA A 562 107.82 -2.77 -14.95
C ALA A 562 106.30 -2.92 -15.16
N GLN A 563 105.85 -3.18 -16.40
CA GLN A 563 104.43 -3.40 -16.72
C GLN A 563 103.89 -4.69 -16.09
N HIS A 564 104.63 -5.80 -16.14
CA HIS A 564 104.18 -7.05 -15.53
C HIS A 564 103.98 -6.94 -14.01
N ARG A 565 104.82 -6.15 -13.33
CA ARG A 565 104.72 -5.94 -11.88
C ARG A 565 103.56 -5.03 -11.47
N LEU A 566 103.08 -4.17 -12.38
CA LEU A 566 101.86 -3.39 -12.19
C LEU A 566 100.61 -4.27 -12.17
N ASP A 567 100.55 -5.28 -13.05
CA ASP A 567 99.41 -6.21 -13.13
C ASP A 567 99.30 -7.08 -11.86
N GLU A 568 100.42 -7.52 -11.30
CA GLU A 568 100.45 -8.30 -10.06
C GLU A 568 99.91 -7.52 -8.85
N MET A 569 100.13 -6.20 -8.81
CA MET A 569 99.74 -5.36 -7.67
C MET A 569 98.35 -4.71 -7.83
N SER A 570 97.75 -4.76 -9.02
CA SER A 570 96.43 -4.19 -9.34
C SER A 570 95.28 -4.55 -8.36
N PRO A 571 95.19 -5.78 -7.82
CA PRO A 571 94.13 -6.14 -6.87
C PRO A 571 94.13 -5.35 -5.55
N PHE A 572 95.27 -4.77 -5.16
CA PHE A 572 95.38 -4.00 -3.91
C PHE A 572 94.64 -2.66 -3.94
N GLU A 573 94.33 -2.12 -5.13
CA GLU A 573 93.55 -0.88 -5.29
C GLU A 573 92.09 -1.07 -4.85
N GLU A 574 91.45 -2.18 -5.25
CA GLU A 574 90.10 -2.55 -4.82
C GLU A 574 90.05 -2.93 -3.33
N GLN A 575 91.08 -3.62 -2.85
CA GLN A 575 91.18 -4.01 -1.44
C GLN A 575 91.35 -2.80 -0.52
N HIS A 576 92.16 -1.80 -0.91
CA HIS A 576 92.34 -0.56 -0.16
C HIS A 576 91.03 0.24 -0.05
N ARG A 577 90.27 0.36 -1.15
CA ARG A 577 88.96 1.03 -1.13
C ARG A 577 87.94 0.35 -0.19
N ARG A 578 87.90 -0.98 -0.18
CA ARG A 578 87.01 -1.74 0.72
C ARG A 578 87.44 -1.64 2.18
N LEU A 579 88.75 -1.55 2.43
CA LEU A 579 89.30 -1.30 3.76
C LEU A 579 88.90 0.09 4.29
N GLU A 580 88.97 1.13 3.45
CA GLU A 580 88.50 2.48 3.83
C GLU A 580 87.00 2.49 4.17
N GLU A 581 86.16 1.82 3.38
CA GLU A 581 84.73 1.69 3.67
C GLU A 581 84.49 0.93 5.00
N ALA A 582 85.24 -0.15 5.23
CA ALA A 582 85.17 -0.91 6.49
C ALA A 582 85.55 -0.03 7.69
N CYS A 583 86.63 0.75 7.61
CA CYS A 583 87.07 1.67 8.66
C CYS A 583 86.00 2.72 9.01
N GLN A 584 85.30 3.26 8.01
CA GLN A 584 84.29 4.31 8.21
C GLN A 584 82.97 3.75 8.79
N ARG A 585 82.53 2.57 8.33
CA ARG A 585 81.17 2.06 8.61
C ARG A 585 81.09 1.05 9.74
N LEU A 586 82.21 0.50 10.21
CA LEU A 586 82.23 -0.53 11.25
C LEU A 586 81.59 -0.07 12.58
N ALA A 587 81.86 1.17 13.00
CA ALA A 587 81.30 1.72 14.23
C ALA A 587 79.77 1.86 14.15
N GLU A 588 79.26 2.31 12.99
CA GLU A 588 77.83 2.45 12.72
C GLU A 588 77.13 1.08 12.68
N GLU A 589 77.71 0.09 12.01
CA GLU A 589 77.14 -1.25 11.94
C GLU A 589 77.14 -1.97 13.30
N ARG A 590 78.17 -1.75 14.14
CA ARG A 590 78.22 -2.28 15.52
C ARG A 590 77.12 -1.66 16.40
N ALA A 591 76.93 -0.34 16.32
CA ALA A 591 75.85 0.34 17.04
C ALA A 591 74.46 -0.15 16.57
N ALA A 592 74.28 -0.32 15.27
CA ALA A 592 73.04 -0.82 14.71
C ALA A 592 72.78 -2.31 15.04
N LEU A 593 73.82 -3.14 15.13
CA LEU A 593 73.70 -4.52 15.63
C LEU A 593 73.20 -4.55 17.07
N GLN A 594 73.76 -3.71 17.94
CA GLN A 594 73.34 -3.63 19.34
C GLN A 594 71.86 -3.21 19.44
N GLN A 595 71.44 -2.19 18.70
CA GLN A 595 70.03 -1.76 18.66
C GLN A 595 69.09 -2.88 18.16
N ALA A 596 69.49 -3.61 17.11
CA ALA A 596 68.70 -4.72 16.60
C ALA A 596 68.59 -5.90 17.61
N GLN A 597 69.66 -6.17 18.36
CA GLN A 597 69.65 -7.18 19.43
C GLN A 597 68.79 -6.75 20.62
N GLU A 598 68.87 -5.49 21.05
CA GLU A 598 68.03 -4.93 22.11
C GLU A 598 66.55 -4.95 21.70
N ALA A 599 66.24 -4.59 20.46
CA ALA A 599 64.88 -4.67 19.91
C ALA A 599 64.36 -6.12 19.90
N ALA A 600 65.18 -7.09 19.43
CA ALA A 600 64.80 -8.50 19.44
C ALA A 600 64.54 -9.02 20.87
N ALA A 601 65.38 -8.65 21.84
CA ALA A 601 65.21 -9.04 23.24
C ALA A 601 63.93 -8.43 23.86
N ARG A 602 63.60 -7.18 23.51
CA ARG A 602 62.39 -6.50 23.97
C ARG A 602 61.13 -7.19 23.45
N TRP A 603 61.08 -7.46 22.14
CA TRP A 603 59.96 -8.16 21.51
C TRP A 603 59.81 -9.60 22.03
N ARG A 604 60.92 -10.30 22.33
CA ARG A 604 60.87 -11.61 22.98
C ARG A 604 60.17 -11.54 24.35
N ALA A 605 60.57 -10.59 25.20
CA ALA A 605 59.98 -10.42 26.52
C ALA A 605 58.48 -10.07 26.45
N GLU A 606 58.07 -9.22 25.50
CA GLU A 606 56.66 -8.93 25.24
C GLU A 606 55.89 -10.16 24.74
N GLY A 607 56.50 -10.96 23.87
CA GLY A 607 55.95 -12.22 23.37
C GLY A 607 55.75 -13.26 24.48
N GLU A 608 56.71 -13.40 25.39
CA GLU A 608 56.63 -14.28 26.56
C GLU A 608 55.54 -13.83 27.54
N ALA A 609 55.46 -12.54 27.83
CA ALA A 609 54.40 -11.98 28.69
C ALA A 609 53.01 -12.19 28.08
N ALA A 610 52.85 -11.95 26.77
CA ALA A 610 51.61 -12.20 26.05
C ALA A 610 51.26 -13.70 25.99
N ALA A 611 52.25 -14.59 25.86
CA ALA A 611 52.06 -16.03 25.89
C ALA A 611 51.60 -16.54 27.26
N LYS A 612 52.16 -16.00 28.35
CA LYS A 612 51.71 -16.31 29.71
C LYS A 612 50.28 -15.85 29.95
N ALA A 613 49.95 -14.60 29.60
CA ALA A 613 48.60 -14.07 29.72
C ALA A 613 47.57 -14.87 28.89
N GLN A 614 47.95 -15.29 27.68
CA GLN A 614 47.14 -16.19 26.86
C GLN A 614 46.88 -17.52 27.58
N ALA A 615 47.92 -18.17 28.12
CA ALA A 615 47.79 -19.47 28.78
C ALA A 615 46.90 -19.41 30.04
N ASP A 616 47.08 -18.38 30.89
CA ASP A 616 46.28 -18.18 32.09
C ASP A 616 44.78 -18.01 31.74
N LEU A 617 44.48 -17.20 30.71
CA LEU A 617 43.11 -16.99 30.24
C LEU A 617 42.50 -18.24 29.57
N GLU A 618 43.28 -19.00 28.79
CA GLU A 618 42.83 -20.25 28.18
C GLU A 618 42.50 -21.33 29.23
N GLN A 619 43.26 -21.38 30.31
CA GLN A 619 42.98 -22.28 31.43
C GLN A 619 41.64 -21.94 32.09
N GLU A 620 41.35 -20.67 32.35
CA GLU A 620 40.07 -20.24 32.91
C GLU A 620 38.89 -20.50 31.95
N LEU A 621 39.10 -20.27 30.64
CA LEU A 621 38.10 -20.52 29.61
C LEU A 621 37.77 -22.01 29.41
N SER A 622 38.63 -22.93 29.86
CA SER A 622 38.34 -24.37 29.81
C SER A 622 37.11 -24.79 30.63
N LEU A 623 36.70 -23.96 31.60
CA LEU A 623 35.51 -24.17 32.43
C LEU A 623 34.21 -23.72 31.73
N LEU A 624 34.29 -22.89 30.69
CA LEU A 624 33.14 -22.29 30.03
C LEU A 624 32.15 -23.35 29.49
N PRO A 625 32.56 -24.44 28.81
CA PRO A 625 31.63 -25.44 28.30
C PRO A 625 30.85 -26.16 29.41
N GLN A 626 31.49 -26.40 30.56
CA GLN A 626 30.84 -27.03 31.71
C GLN A 626 29.81 -26.09 32.34
N LEU A 627 30.14 -24.79 32.47
CA LEU A 627 29.25 -23.78 33.01
C LEU A 627 28.06 -23.51 32.08
N ASP A 628 28.26 -23.50 30.76
CA ASP A 628 27.18 -23.40 29.78
C ASP A 628 26.21 -24.59 29.89
N GLN A 629 26.73 -25.81 30.03
CA GLN A 629 25.89 -26.99 30.23
C GLN A 629 25.10 -26.92 31.55
N GLN A 630 25.74 -26.44 32.63
CA GLN A 630 25.07 -26.22 33.91
C GLN A 630 24.00 -25.13 33.82
N LEU A 631 24.26 -24.06 33.07
CA LEU A 631 23.31 -22.96 32.84
C LEU A 631 22.09 -23.47 32.07
N GLN A 632 22.29 -24.22 30.98
CA GLN A 632 21.20 -24.84 30.22
C GLN A 632 20.34 -25.75 31.09
N LYS A 633 20.97 -26.58 31.94
CA LYS A 633 20.26 -27.44 32.88
C LYS A 633 19.46 -26.62 33.89
N ALA A 634 20.06 -25.59 34.50
CA ALA A 634 19.37 -24.71 35.45
C ALA A 634 18.20 -23.96 34.81
N GLN A 635 18.31 -23.55 33.54
CA GLN A 635 17.24 -22.94 32.77
C GLN A 635 16.09 -23.93 32.53
N ALA A 636 16.38 -25.19 32.20
CA ALA A 636 15.38 -26.24 32.05
C ALA A 636 14.67 -26.54 33.38
N ASP A 637 15.41 -26.62 34.48
CA ASP A 637 14.87 -26.80 35.83
C ASP A 637 13.94 -25.63 36.22
N TYR A 638 14.33 -24.39 35.91
CA TYR A 638 13.49 -23.20 36.13
C TYR A 638 12.21 -23.23 35.29
N ALA A 639 12.31 -23.55 34.00
CA ALA A 639 11.14 -23.64 33.12
C ALA A 639 10.14 -24.70 33.59
N GLU A 640 10.64 -25.84 34.08
CA GLU A 640 9.81 -26.89 34.68
C GLU A 640 9.13 -26.43 35.98
N ALA A 641 9.87 -25.77 36.87
CA ALA A 641 9.31 -25.24 38.11
C ALA A 641 8.25 -24.16 37.84
N ASP A 642 8.48 -23.26 36.87
CA ASP A 642 7.50 -22.23 36.50
C ASP A 642 6.24 -22.83 35.85
N ARG A 643 6.36 -23.91 35.07
CA ARG A 643 5.19 -24.66 34.56
C ARG A 643 4.36 -25.23 35.71
N ARG A 644 4.99 -25.92 36.66
CA ARG A 644 4.30 -26.46 37.85
C ARG A 644 3.62 -25.36 38.67
N ARG A 645 4.27 -24.20 38.80
CA ARG A 645 3.72 -23.02 39.47
C ARG A 645 2.45 -22.53 38.78
N LYS A 646 2.47 -22.37 37.45
CA LYS A 646 1.30 -21.97 36.65
C LYS A 646 0.15 -22.97 36.76
N ASP A 647 0.45 -24.26 36.69
CA ASP A 647 -0.55 -25.32 36.83
C ASP A 647 -1.20 -25.32 38.22
N ALA A 648 -0.40 -25.20 39.29
CA ALA A 648 -0.90 -25.12 40.66
C ALA A 648 -1.76 -23.86 40.88
N LEU A 649 -1.37 -22.71 40.34
CA LEU A 649 -2.14 -21.47 40.40
C LEU A 649 -3.50 -21.60 39.68
N SER A 650 -3.52 -22.25 38.51
CA SER A 650 -4.74 -22.51 37.75
C SER A 650 -5.71 -23.41 38.53
N ARG A 651 -5.19 -24.50 39.12
CA ARG A 651 -5.99 -25.41 39.97
C ARG A 651 -6.53 -24.70 41.20
N LEU A 652 -5.71 -23.88 41.86
CA LEU A 652 -6.13 -23.09 43.01
C LEU A 652 -7.27 -22.14 42.65
N SER A 653 -7.11 -21.40 41.55
CA SER A 653 -8.12 -20.46 41.07
C SER A 653 -9.44 -21.18 40.75
N ALA A 654 -9.38 -22.33 40.08
CA ALA A 654 -10.56 -23.13 39.77
C ALA A 654 -11.26 -23.66 41.03
N ALA A 655 -10.51 -24.15 42.03
CA ALA A 655 -11.08 -24.62 43.29
C ALA A 655 -11.69 -23.46 44.10
N GLN A 656 -11.06 -22.29 44.11
CA GLN A 656 -11.59 -21.08 44.75
C GLN A 656 -12.89 -20.60 44.10
N GLU A 657 -12.99 -20.63 42.77
CA GLU A 657 -14.22 -20.25 42.06
C GLU A 657 -15.38 -21.22 42.40
N ARG A 658 -15.11 -22.53 42.50
CA ARG A 658 -16.11 -23.50 42.95
C ARG A 658 -16.57 -23.25 44.38
N LEU A 659 -15.65 -22.92 45.30
CA LEU A 659 -15.98 -22.58 46.68
C LEU A 659 -16.83 -21.31 46.77
N LYS A 660 -16.48 -20.28 45.99
CA LYS A 660 -17.28 -19.05 45.90
C LYS A 660 -18.70 -19.33 45.41
N ARG A 661 -18.84 -20.20 44.40
CA ARG A 661 -20.15 -20.63 43.89
C ARG A 661 -20.97 -21.35 44.96
N LEU A 662 -20.33 -22.17 45.80
CA LEU A 662 -20.97 -22.81 46.94
C LEU A 662 -21.37 -21.81 48.03
N ASP A 663 -20.60 -20.74 48.26
CA ASP A 663 -21.00 -19.66 49.17
C ASP A 663 -22.25 -18.91 48.65
N GLU A 664 -22.33 -18.64 47.35
CA GLU A 664 -23.53 -18.06 46.71
C GLU A 664 -24.75 -18.99 46.83
N LEU A 665 -24.54 -20.29 46.62
CA LEU A 665 -25.58 -21.31 46.81
C LEU A 665 -26.04 -21.41 48.26
N ALA A 666 -25.15 -21.27 49.24
CA ALA A 666 -25.51 -21.26 50.66
C ALA A 666 -26.44 -20.08 51.01
N ALA A 667 -26.16 -18.88 50.47
CA ALA A 667 -27.05 -17.72 50.65
C ALA A 667 -28.41 -17.95 49.98
N ARG A 668 -28.41 -18.51 48.76
CA ARG A 668 -29.66 -18.85 48.06
C ARG A 668 -30.49 -19.90 48.80
N ARG A 669 -29.84 -20.91 49.40
CA ARG A 669 -30.49 -21.93 50.22
C ARG A 669 -31.31 -21.32 51.35
N GLU A 670 -30.75 -20.33 52.05
CA GLU A 670 -31.44 -19.67 53.16
C GLU A 670 -32.69 -18.94 52.67
N GLN A 671 -32.60 -18.23 51.55
CA GLN A 671 -33.74 -17.56 50.92
C GLN A 671 -34.84 -18.56 50.49
N GLU A 672 -34.47 -19.62 49.78
CA GLU A 672 -35.41 -20.66 49.33
C GLU A 672 -36.12 -21.35 50.50
N ALA A 673 -35.40 -21.57 51.62
CA ALA A 673 -35.98 -22.14 52.84
C ALA A 673 -37.00 -21.20 53.50
N GLN A 674 -36.72 -19.90 53.56
CA GLN A 674 -37.66 -18.91 54.08
C GLN A 674 -38.92 -18.81 53.22
N GLU A 675 -38.75 -18.77 51.89
CA GLU A 675 -39.87 -18.67 50.95
C GLU A 675 -40.71 -19.96 50.90
N MET A 676 -40.09 -21.13 51.05
CA MET A 676 -40.80 -22.42 51.22
C MET A 676 -41.66 -22.40 52.49
N HIS A 677 -41.09 -21.99 53.62
CA HIS A 677 -41.84 -21.89 54.88
C HIS A 677 -43.00 -20.88 54.77
N ALA A 678 -42.79 -19.75 54.08
CA ALA A 678 -43.85 -18.77 53.85
C ALA A 678 -44.99 -19.35 52.99
N ALA A 679 -44.66 -20.04 51.89
CA ALA A 679 -45.64 -20.72 51.05
C ALA A 679 -46.44 -21.76 51.83
N GLN A 680 -45.78 -22.53 52.71
CA GLN A 680 -46.45 -23.53 53.53
C GLN A 680 -47.41 -22.91 54.57
N LYS A 681 -47.03 -21.78 55.19
CA LYS A 681 -47.94 -21.00 56.06
C LYS A 681 -49.18 -20.50 55.30
N GLU A 682 -48.97 -19.95 54.10
CA GLU A 682 -50.08 -19.47 53.28
C GLU A 682 -51.00 -20.61 52.83
N HIS A 683 -50.43 -21.77 52.46
CA HIS A 683 -51.23 -22.96 52.16
C HIS A 683 -52.15 -23.30 53.33
N THR A 684 -51.62 -23.40 54.56
CA THR A 684 -52.43 -23.71 55.75
C THR A 684 -53.58 -22.73 55.92
N ALA A 685 -53.29 -21.42 55.85
CA ALA A 685 -54.31 -20.38 55.98
C ALA A 685 -55.42 -20.49 54.92
N TYR A 686 -55.06 -20.71 53.66
CA TYR A 686 -56.05 -20.88 52.59
C TYR A 686 -56.84 -22.20 52.71
N ALA A 687 -56.24 -23.25 53.23
CA ALA A 687 -56.94 -24.52 53.48
C ALA A 687 -58.00 -24.35 54.59
N GLU A 688 -57.67 -23.63 55.66
CA GLU A 688 -58.62 -23.29 56.73
C GLU A 688 -59.77 -22.42 56.20
N LEU A 689 -59.48 -21.41 55.36
CA LEU A 689 -60.50 -20.57 54.73
C LEU A 689 -61.44 -21.38 53.81
N ALA A 690 -60.88 -22.35 53.06
CA ALA A 690 -61.66 -23.21 52.19
C ALA A 690 -62.66 -24.09 52.96
N GLU A 691 -62.29 -24.52 54.17
CA GLU A 691 -63.18 -25.25 55.07
C GLU A 691 -64.23 -24.31 55.70
N ALA A 692 -63.78 -23.16 56.21
CA ALA A 692 -64.64 -22.17 56.86
C ALA A 692 -65.75 -21.63 55.93
N PHE A 693 -65.45 -21.38 54.65
CA PHE A 693 -66.46 -20.94 53.68
C PHE A 693 -67.30 -22.08 53.10
N GLY A 694 -66.97 -23.34 53.39
CA GLY A 694 -67.70 -24.50 52.89
C GLY A 694 -69.08 -24.69 53.52
N LYS A 695 -69.80 -25.71 53.04
CA LYS A 695 -71.19 -26.00 53.44
C LYS A 695 -71.37 -26.31 54.94
N LYS A 696 -70.31 -26.80 55.60
CA LYS A 696 -70.28 -27.11 57.05
C LYS A 696 -69.77 -25.96 57.92
N GLY A 697 -69.29 -24.88 57.30
CA GLY A 697 -68.71 -23.74 58.00
C GLY A 697 -69.73 -22.62 58.17
N VAL A 698 -69.35 -21.41 57.74
CA VAL A 698 -70.16 -20.19 57.85
C VAL A 698 -71.55 -20.36 57.23
N GLN A 699 -71.67 -21.12 56.15
CA GLN A 699 -72.97 -21.35 55.49
C GLN A 699 -73.97 -22.08 56.40
N ALA A 700 -73.53 -23.12 57.12
CA ALA A 700 -74.38 -23.84 58.08
C ALA A 700 -74.81 -22.92 59.23
N LEU A 701 -73.87 -22.14 59.78
CA LEU A 701 -74.13 -21.18 60.85
C LEU A 701 -75.16 -20.12 60.44
N LEU A 702 -75.08 -19.60 59.20
CA LEU A 702 -76.02 -18.59 58.69
C LEU A 702 -77.44 -19.14 58.52
N ILE A 703 -77.57 -20.41 58.12
CA ILE A 703 -78.86 -21.11 58.04
C ILE A 703 -79.44 -21.31 59.44
N GLU A 704 -78.65 -21.83 60.39
CA GLU A 704 -79.08 -22.06 61.77
C GLU A 704 -79.53 -20.77 62.47
N THR A 705 -78.87 -19.65 62.17
CA THR A 705 -79.25 -18.33 62.72
C THR A 705 -80.56 -17.80 62.13
N ALA A 706 -80.93 -18.20 60.90
CA ALA A 706 -82.14 -17.69 60.23
C ALA A 706 -83.42 -18.45 60.61
N LEU A 707 -83.31 -19.72 60.99
CA LEU A 707 -84.48 -20.58 61.23
C LEU A 707 -85.39 -20.13 62.37
N PRO A 708 -84.89 -19.68 63.54
CA PRO A 708 -85.77 -19.20 64.62
C PRO A 708 -86.66 -18.02 64.19
N GLU A 709 -86.15 -17.15 63.31
CA GLU A 709 -86.94 -16.05 62.75
C GLU A 709 -88.09 -16.55 61.86
N ILE A 710 -87.83 -17.55 61.01
CA ILE A 710 -88.83 -18.16 60.14
C ILE A 710 -89.91 -18.87 60.97
N GLU A 711 -89.50 -19.64 61.97
CA GLU A 711 -90.41 -20.33 62.88
C GLU A 711 -91.32 -19.35 63.62
N ALA A 712 -90.74 -18.29 64.22
CA ALA A 712 -91.49 -17.31 64.97
C ALA A 712 -92.57 -16.63 64.11
N GLU A 713 -92.20 -16.24 62.88
CA GLU A 713 -93.12 -15.59 61.95
C GLU A 713 -94.21 -16.55 61.44
N ALA A 714 -93.83 -17.78 61.06
CA ALA A 714 -94.78 -18.79 60.64
C ALA A 714 -95.79 -19.10 61.75
N ASN A 715 -95.32 -19.23 63.00
CA ASN A 715 -96.18 -19.50 64.15
C ASN A 715 -97.10 -18.34 64.49
N HIS A 716 -96.66 -17.09 64.33
CA HIS A 716 -97.52 -15.93 64.54
C HIS A 716 -98.74 -15.96 63.59
N LEU A 717 -98.51 -16.26 62.31
CA LEU A 717 -99.58 -16.37 61.31
C LEU A 717 -100.44 -17.61 61.50
N LEU A 718 -99.82 -18.77 61.76
CA LEU A 718 -100.51 -20.04 61.95
C LEU A 718 -101.42 -19.99 63.19
N GLY A 719 -100.96 -19.37 64.28
CA GLY A 719 -101.75 -19.18 65.49
C GLY A 719 -103.02 -18.36 65.22
N ARG A 720 -102.94 -17.30 64.41
CA ARG A 720 -104.13 -16.50 64.03
C ARG A 720 -105.13 -17.27 63.18
N MET A 721 -104.66 -18.13 62.27
CA MET A 721 -105.55 -18.93 61.43
C MET A 721 -106.20 -20.11 62.16
N THR A 722 -105.65 -20.51 63.31
CA THR A 722 -106.03 -21.75 64.03
C THR A 722 -106.52 -21.50 65.45
N ASP A 723 -106.65 -20.24 65.88
CA ASP A 723 -106.95 -19.83 67.27
C ASP A 723 -105.91 -20.35 68.28
N GLY A 724 -104.65 -20.46 67.87
CA GLY A 724 -103.54 -20.94 68.70
C GLY A 724 -103.43 -22.46 68.83
N ARG A 725 -104.24 -23.23 68.10
CA ARG A 725 -104.26 -24.70 68.17
C ARG A 725 -103.08 -25.38 67.49
N MET A 726 -102.32 -24.68 66.65
CA MET A 726 -101.21 -25.26 65.89
C MET A 726 -99.94 -24.41 65.99
N SER A 727 -98.78 -25.08 66.06
CA SER A 727 -97.44 -24.48 65.93
C SER A 727 -96.51 -25.37 65.09
N LEU A 728 -95.45 -24.78 64.55
CA LEU A 728 -94.47 -25.33 63.62
C LEU A 728 -93.05 -25.16 64.17
N SER A 729 -92.20 -26.17 63.97
CA SER A 729 -90.76 -26.14 64.24
C SER A 729 -89.98 -26.76 63.06
N LEU A 730 -88.81 -26.19 62.79
CA LEU A 730 -87.85 -26.51 61.75
C LEU A 730 -86.56 -27.03 62.38
N GLU A 731 -86.24 -28.30 62.16
CA GLU A 731 -85.06 -28.93 62.74
C GLU A 731 -83.94 -29.12 61.73
N THR A 732 -82.73 -28.68 62.09
CA THR A 732 -81.55 -28.77 61.22
C THR A 732 -80.77 -30.06 61.34
N GLN A 733 -81.12 -30.90 62.30
CA GLN A 733 -80.32 -32.07 62.66
C GLN A 733 -81.21 -33.29 62.87
N ARG A 734 -80.81 -34.39 62.27
CA ARG A 734 -81.44 -35.70 62.46
C ARG A 734 -80.39 -36.75 62.76
N GLU A 735 -80.64 -37.56 63.77
CA GLU A 735 -79.77 -38.69 64.08
C GLU A 735 -79.84 -39.76 62.97
N LYS A 736 -78.68 -40.25 62.50
CA LYS A 736 -78.61 -41.41 61.60
C LYS A 736 -79.29 -42.61 62.28
N LYS A 737 -80.14 -43.34 61.53
CA LYS A 737 -80.70 -44.65 61.96
C LYS A 737 -79.63 -45.70 62.34
N SER A 738 -78.34 -45.44 62.09
CA SER A 738 -77.22 -46.35 62.36
C SER A 738 -76.57 -46.21 63.74
N GLY A 739 -77.17 -45.49 64.71
CA GLY A 739 -76.77 -45.53 66.12
C GLY A 739 -75.36 -45.01 66.46
N LYS A 740 -74.62 -44.43 65.51
CA LYS A 740 -73.40 -43.66 65.74
C LYS A 740 -73.77 -42.20 65.52
N GLY A 741 -73.91 -41.44 66.62
CA GLY A 741 -74.48 -40.09 66.73
C GLY A 741 -73.83 -38.97 65.92
N GLU A 742 -73.46 -39.19 64.65
CA GLU A 742 -73.30 -38.12 63.69
C GLU A 742 -74.69 -37.60 63.31
N ALA A 743 -75.00 -36.39 63.76
CA ALA A 743 -76.13 -35.63 63.28
C ALA A 743 -76.00 -35.43 61.75
N ILE A 744 -77.02 -35.83 61.00
CA ILE A 744 -77.16 -35.45 59.60
C ILE A 744 -77.73 -34.03 59.60
N GLU A 745 -77.06 -33.12 58.92
CA GLU A 745 -77.65 -31.83 58.59
C GLU A 745 -78.86 -32.05 57.67
N THR A 746 -80.03 -31.63 58.14
CA THR A 746 -81.32 -31.78 57.47
C THR A 746 -82.12 -30.47 57.59
N LEU A 747 -83.36 -30.45 57.10
CA LEU A 747 -84.36 -29.42 57.38
C LEU A 747 -85.73 -30.10 57.48
N ASP A 748 -86.05 -30.63 58.66
CA ASP A 748 -87.29 -31.36 58.94
C ASP A 748 -88.36 -30.41 59.52
N ILE A 749 -89.62 -30.59 59.14
CA ILE A 749 -90.74 -29.73 59.57
C ILE A 749 -91.64 -30.53 60.51
N ARG A 750 -91.76 -30.09 61.76
CA ARG A 750 -92.61 -30.68 62.80
C ARG A 750 -93.74 -29.74 63.14
N ILE A 751 -94.94 -30.28 63.32
CA ILE A 751 -96.13 -29.51 63.65
C ILE A 751 -96.71 -30.05 64.94
N SER A 752 -97.01 -29.16 65.89
CA SER A 752 -97.65 -29.49 67.16
C SER A 752 -99.09 -29.00 67.17
N ASP A 753 -100.02 -29.90 67.52
CA ASP A 753 -101.44 -29.61 67.74
C ASP A 753 -101.95 -30.27 69.04
N GLU A 754 -103.27 -30.29 69.24
CA GLU A 754 -103.93 -30.90 70.41
C GLU A 754 -103.65 -32.42 70.57
N LEU A 755 -103.24 -33.11 69.51
CA LEU A 755 -102.91 -34.55 69.48
C LEU A 755 -101.41 -34.81 69.70
N GLY A 756 -100.59 -33.76 69.77
CA GLY A 756 -99.14 -33.83 69.97
C GLY A 756 -98.32 -33.36 68.76
N THR A 757 -97.01 -33.61 68.79
CA THR A 757 -96.09 -33.21 67.72
C THR A 757 -95.92 -34.35 66.70
N ARG A 758 -96.20 -34.06 65.44
CA ARG A 758 -96.13 -35.03 64.34
C ARG A 758 -95.58 -34.40 63.06
N SER A 759 -95.22 -35.26 62.12
CA SER A 759 -94.67 -34.83 60.82
C SER A 759 -95.75 -34.17 59.96
N TYR A 760 -95.37 -33.16 59.18
CA TYR A 760 -96.26 -32.40 58.29
C TYR A 760 -97.15 -33.30 57.42
N GLU A 761 -96.66 -34.46 56.96
CA GLU A 761 -97.36 -35.36 56.04
C GLU A 761 -98.63 -36.00 56.62
N THR A 762 -98.89 -35.86 57.92
CA THR A 762 -100.01 -36.51 58.63
C THR A 762 -101.24 -35.62 58.84
N PHE A 763 -101.20 -34.36 58.40
CA PHE A 763 -102.28 -33.38 58.57
C PHE A 763 -103.31 -33.40 57.43
N SER A 764 -104.54 -32.97 57.71
CA SER A 764 -105.61 -32.91 56.72
C SER A 764 -105.36 -31.82 55.66
N GLY A 765 -106.01 -31.92 54.49
CA GLY A 765 -105.82 -30.94 53.40
C GLY A 765 -106.13 -29.48 53.79
N GLY A 766 -107.03 -29.25 54.74
CA GLY A 766 -107.35 -27.90 55.24
C GLY A 766 -106.29 -27.35 56.20
N GLU A 767 -105.77 -28.20 57.10
CA GLU A 767 -104.72 -27.85 58.06
C GLU A 767 -103.35 -27.67 57.38
N ALA A 768 -103.00 -28.60 56.48
CA ALA A 768 -101.81 -28.53 55.65
C ALA A 768 -101.76 -27.21 54.86
N PHE A 769 -102.90 -26.77 54.31
CA PHE A 769 -102.98 -25.49 53.62
C PHE A 769 -102.64 -24.30 54.52
N ARG A 770 -103.15 -24.24 55.75
CA ARG A 770 -102.83 -23.16 56.70
C ARG A 770 -101.35 -23.16 57.10
N ILE A 771 -100.76 -24.33 57.33
CA ILE A 771 -99.33 -24.49 57.62
C ILE A 771 -98.49 -23.96 56.44
N ASN A 772 -98.84 -24.37 55.22
CA ASN A 772 -98.14 -23.97 54.01
C ASN A 772 -98.22 -22.46 53.81
N VAL A 773 -99.40 -21.85 53.96
CA VAL A 773 -99.58 -20.40 53.86
C VAL A 773 -98.70 -19.67 54.88
N ALA A 774 -98.72 -20.10 56.15
CA ALA A 774 -97.94 -19.49 57.22
C ALA A 774 -96.42 -19.55 56.97
N LEU A 775 -95.90 -20.75 56.71
CA LEU A 775 -94.47 -20.97 56.46
C LEU A 775 -94.00 -20.18 55.24
N ARG A 776 -94.85 -20.09 54.23
CA ARG A 776 -94.53 -19.47 52.96
C ARG A 776 -94.52 -17.95 53.01
N ILE A 777 -95.44 -17.35 53.77
CA ILE A 777 -95.37 -15.92 54.10
C ILE A 777 -94.12 -15.63 54.94
N ALA A 778 -93.77 -16.50 55.90
CA ALA A 778 -92.55 -16.35 56.70
C ALA A 778 -91.27 -16.39 55.84
N LEU A 779 -91.15 -17.35 54.93
CA LEU A 779 -90.04 -17.43 53.96
C LEU A 779 -90.00 -16.19 53.04
N SER A 780 -91.16 -15.75 52.57
CA SER A 780 -91.30 -14.54 51.77
C SER A 780 -90.81 -13.30 52.53
N ARG A 781 -91.15 -13.16 53.82
CA ARG A 781 -90.71 -12.04 54.67
C ARG A 781 -89.21 -12.08 54.94
N LEU A 782 -88.65 -13.26 55.17
CA LEU A 782 -87.20 -13.44 55.32
C LEU A 782 -86.45 -13.00 54.06
N LEU A 783 -86.92 -13.43 52.88
CA LEU A 783 -86.42 -12.99 51.58
C LEU A 783 -86.41 -11.47 51.48
N ALA A 784 -87.52 -10.79 51.81
CA ALA A 784 -87.57 -9.33 51.72
C ALA A 784 -86.58 -8.61 52.64
N ARG A 785 -86.48 -9.06 53.89
CA ARG A 785 -85.64 -8.41 54.90
C ARG A 785 -84.15 -8.55 54.57
N ARG A 786 -83.68 -9.73 54.14
CA ARG A 786 -82.25 -9.99 53.89
C ARG A 786 -81.79 -9.60 52.49
N ALA A 787 -82.63 -9.74 51.47
CA ALA A 787 -82.26 -9.36 50.10
C ALA A 787 -82.25 -7.83 49.88
N GLY A 788 -82.68 -7.04 50.87
CA GLY A 788 -82.86 -5.58 50.75
C GLY A 788 -83.91 -5.20 49.70
N ALA A 789 -84.78 -6.14 49.33
CA ALA A 789 -85.78 -5.98 48.30
C ALA A 789 -87.18 -6.05 48.94
N PRO A 790 -88.07 -5.06 48.77
CA PRO A 790 -89.41 -5.14 49.34
C PRO A 790 -90.15 -6.33 48.73
N LEU A 791 -90.87 -7.09 49.57
CA LEU A 791 -91.82 -8.12 49.14
C LEU A 791 -92.92 -7.42 48.35
N PRO A 792 -92.96 -7.56 47.02
CA PRO A 792 -93.81 -6.69 46.24
C PRO A 792 -95.11 -7.36 45.86
N THR A 793 -95.14 -8.69 45.73
CA THR A 793 -96.33 -9.39 45.25
C THR A 793 -96.46 -10.77 45.85
N LEU A 794 -97.65 -11.09 46.36
CA LEU A 794 -98.05 -12.43 46.80
C LEU A 794 -99.18 -12.92 45.90
N PHE A 795 -99.00 -14.10 45.30
CA PHE A 795 -100.02 -14.76 44.49
C PHE A 795 -100.59 -15.96 45.25
N LEU A 796 -101.91 -15.98 45.44
CA LEU A 796 -102.65 -17.06 46.09
C LEU A 796 -103.60 -17.69 45.09
N ASP A 797 -103.16 -18.71 44.34
CA ASP A 797 -103.95 -19.36 43.29
C ASP A 797 -104.68 -20.60 43.81
N GLU A 798 -105.98 -20.47 44.06
CA GLU A 798 -106.92 -21.54 44.46
C GLU A 798 -106.42 -22.52 45.55
N GLY A 799 -107.10 -22.51 46.70
CA GLY A 799 -106.76 -23.34 47.87
C GLY A 799 -107.75 -23.22 49.02
N PHE A 800 -108.68 -22.28 48.90
CA PHE A 800 -109.79 -22.05 49.82
C PHE A 800 -110.91 -23.11 49.70
N GLY A 801 -110.90 -23.95 48.66
CA GLY A 801 -111.94 -24.97 48.44
C GLY A 801 -111.88 -26.17 49.39
N THR A 802 -110.74 -26.37 50.07
CA THR A 802 -110.58 -27.38 51.14
C THR A 802 -110.90 -26.83 52.53
N GLN A 803 -111.28 -25.55 52.61
CA GLN A 803 -111.60 -24.86 53.86
C GLN A 803 -113.12 -24.81 54.07
N ASP A 804 -113.54 -24.86 55.33
CA ASP A 804 -114.91 -24.55 55.73
C ASP A 804 -115.18 -23.03 55.70
N ALA A 805 -116.43 -22.60 55.94
CA ALA A 805 -116.79 -21.18 55.94
C ALA A 805 -115.95 -20.36 56.94
N ALA A 806 -115.80 -20.88 58.17
CA ALA A 806 -114.99 -20.23 59.21
C ALA A 806 -113.50 -20.14 58.85
N GLY A 807 -112.93 -21.17 58.22
CA GLY A 807 -111.55 -21.16 57.75
C GLY A 807 -111.31 -20.15 56.61
N ARG A 808 -112.28 -19.97 55.71
CA ARG A 808 -112.21 -18.98 54.62
C ARG A 808 -112.22 -17.55 55.15
N GLU A 809 -113.09 -17.24 56.12
CA GLU A 809 -113.13 -15.92 56.78
C GLU A 809 -111.79 -15.58 57.45
N LYS A 810 -111.26 -16.50 58.27
CA LYS A 810 -109.96 -16.31 58.96
C LYS A 810 -108.79 -16.14 58.01
N LEU A 811 -108.79 -16.84 56.89
CA LEU A 811 -107.76 -16.66 55.87
C LEU A 811 -107.83 -15.27 55.23
N VAL A 812 -109.02 -14.75 54.95
CA VAL A 812 -109.19 -13.38 54.44
C VAL A 812 -108.75 -12.35 55.49
N GLU A 813 -109.09 -12.55 56.76
CA GLU A 813 -108.61 -11.69 57.86
C GLU A 813 -107.09 -11.66 57.94
N VAL A 814 -106.43 -12.82 57.80
CA VAL A 814 -104.97 -12.90 57.81
C VAL A 814 -104.38 -12.26 56.56
N ILE A 815 -104.96 -12.46 55.37
CA ILE A 815 -104.54 -11.79 54.13
C ILE A 815 -104.63 -10.27 54.28
N ASN A 816 -105.72 -9.75 54.84
CA ASN A 816 -105.87 -8.32 55.09
C ASN A 816 -104.89 -7.81 56.14
N ALA A 817 -104.59 -8.60 57.18
CA ALA A 817 -103.67 -8.19 58.22
C ALA A 817 -102.19 -8.23 57.81
N ILE A 818 -101.85 -8.95 56.74
CA ILE A 818 -100.52 -8.91 56.12
C ILE A 818 -100.48 -7.99 54.89
N ALA A 819 -101.58 -7.32 54.54
CA ALA A 819 -101.68 -6.53 53.31
C ALA A 819 -100.58 -5.47 53.21
N ASP A 820 -100.31 -4.76 54.32
CA ASP A 820 -99.29 -3.71 54.39
C ASP A 820 -97.85 -4.23 54.14
N ASP A 821 -97.59 -5.53 54.32
CA ASP A 821 -96.28 -6.13 54.08
C ASP A 821 -96.00 -6.40 52.59
N PHE A 822 -97.04 -6.37 51.75
CA PHE A 822 -96.94 -6.65 50.32
C PHE A 822 -97.42 -5.45 49.50
N ARG A 823 -96.81 -5.16 48.36
CA ARG A 823 -97.31 -4.09 47.48
C ARG A 823 -98.58 -4.49 46.73
N LEU A 824 -98.72 -5.78 46.40
CA LEU A 824 -99.86 -6.38 45.74
C LEU A 824 -100.12 -7.79 46.29
N ILE A 825 -101.35 -8.10 46.70
CA ILE A 825 -101.81 -9.46 46.97
C ILE A 825 -102.89 -9.78 45.95
N LEU A 826 -102.66 -10.82 45.15
CA LEU A 826 -103.63 -11.29 44.15
C LEU A 826 -104.14 -12.68 44.54
N VAL A 827 -105.43 -12.75 44.85
CA VAL A 827 -106.12 -13.98 45.26
C VAL A 827 -106.92 -14.52 44.09
N ILE A 828 -106.73 -15.77 43.70
CA ILE A 828 -107.48 -16.39 42.61
C ILE A 828 -108.48 -17.37 43.21
N THR A 829 -109.75 -17.20 42.87
CA THR A 829 -110.81 -18.07 43.35
C THR A 829 -111.97 -18.18 42.35
N HIS A 830 -112.60 -19.34 42.32
CA HIS A 830 -113.88 -19.56 41.62
C HIS A 830 -115.09 -19.52 42.58
N ILE A 831 -114.85 -19.37 43.88
CA ILE A 831 -115.88 -19.36 44.91
C ILE A 831 -116.56 -17.99 44.93
N ASP A 832 -117.84 -17.93 44.58
CA ASP A 832 -118.60 -16.67 44.50
C ASP A 832 -118.63 -15.91 45.83
N GLU A 833 -118.82 -16.62 46.95
CA GLU A 833 -118.83 -16.07 48.33
C GLU A 833 -117.53 -15.34 48.69
N MET A 834 -116.40 -15.75 48.11
CA MET A 834 -115.11 -15.10 48.36
C MET A 834 -114.89 -13.84 47.55
N LYS A 835 -115.50 -13.72 46.37
CA LYS A 835 -115.33 -12.55 45.50
C LYS A 835 -115.78 -11.28 46.21
N GLU A 836 -116.83 -11.39 47.03
CA GLU A 836 -117.40 -10.27 47.76
C GLU A 836 -116.52 -9.70 48.87
N MET A 837 -115.57 -10.50 49.36
CA MET A 837 -114.71 -10.14 50.50
C MET A 837 -113.46 -9.33 50.12
N PHE A 838 -113.26 -9.04 48.82
CA PHE A 838 -112.09 -8.28 48.32
C PHE A 838 -112.50 -6.93 47.69
N PRO A 839 -111.68 -5.88 47.86
CA PRO A 839 -112.03 -4.51 47.48
C PRO A 839 -111.93 -4.23 45.97
N ALA A 840 -111.16 -5.03 45.21
CA ALA A 840 -111.04 -4.91 43.77
C ALA A 840 -111.10 -6.30 43.12
N ARG A 841 -111.78 -6.42 41.98
CA ARG A 841 -112.02 -7.72 41.32
C ARG A 841 -111.58 -7.66 39.87
N ILE A 842 -110.78 -8.63 39.45
CA ILE A 842 -110.48 -8.87 38.05
C ILE A 842 -111.35 -10.06 37.64
N GLU A 843 -112.38 -9.79 36.85
CA GLU A 843 -113.30 -10.83 36.39
C GLU A 843 -112.85 -11.38 35.05
N VAL A 844 -112.88 -12.71 34.89
CA VAL A 844 -112.47 -13.40 33.67
C VAL A 844 -113.62 -14.23 33.10
N GLN A 845 -113.97 -13.95 31.84
CA GLN A 845 -115.02 -14.66 31.11
C GLN A 845 -114.53 -15.18 29.77
N LYS A 846 -114.97 -16.39 29.41
CA LYS A 846 -114.67 -17.00 28.12
C LYS A 846 -115.62 -16.49 27.04
N THR A 847 -115.08 -16.02 25.92
CA THR A 847 -115.83 -15.61 24.71
C THR A 847 -115.38 -16.43 23.49
N PRO A 848 -116.14 -16.45 22.38
CA PRO A 848 -115.74 -17.16 21.15
C PRO A 848 -114.39 -16.70 20.58
N GLU A 849 -114.02 -15.43 20.80
CA GLU A 849 -112.77 -14.81 20.34
C GLU A 849 -111.59 -15.05 21.30
N GLY A 850 -111.81 -15.78 22.39
CA GLY A 850 -110.84 -16.01 23.48
C GLY A 850 -111.36 -15.50 24.82
N SER A 851 -110.59 -15.70 25.88
CA SER A 851 -110.96 -15.21 27.21
C SER A 851 -110.75 -13.69 27.29
N ARG A 852 -111.61 -13.01 28.06
CA ARG A 852 -111.61 -11.56 28.29
C ARG A 852 -111.58 -11.29 29.78
N TRP A 853 -111.03 -10.14 30.16
CA TRP A 853 -111.04 -9.65 31.54
C TRP A 853 -111.56 -8.22 31.62
N TRP A 854 -112.07 -7.85 32.80
CA TRP A 854 -112.35 -6.47 33.18
C TRP A 854 -112.14 -6.29 34.69
N LEU A 855 -111.97 -5.03 35.11
CA LEU A 855 -111.87 -4.66 36.51
C LEU A 855 -113.24 -4.22 37.01
N SER A 856 -113.71 -4.80 38.12
CA SER A 856 -114.97 -4.48 38.81
C SER A 856 -114.76 -4.05 40.26
#